data_AF-A0A182WJM7-F1
#
_entry.id   AF-A0A182WJM7-F1
#
_cell.length_a   1.000
_cell.length_b   1.000
_cell.length_c   1.000
_cell.angle_alpha   90.00
_cell.angle_beta   90.00
_cell.angle_gamma   90.00
#
_symmetry.space_group_name_H-M   'P 1'
#
loop_
_entity.id
_entity.type
_entity.pdbx_description
1 polymer ?
#
loop_
_entity_poly.entity_id
_entity_poly.type
_entity_poly.pdbx_seq_one_letter_code
_entity_poly.pdbx_strand_id
1 'polypeptide(L)'
;MERVALLILLLQTSLAIASPDYGLPNSVIGTAKVLSSVNEATTYLDTLAAAKLVSASIARTEFGLPNIVQILKQTGNTASQDGINVANALSSLAQSSSGDATILFDAVLKSIQDALKRITEMLPTTKSSLSALIGSNVPDRLTDCFGRIESSLKTLEVEIGTLKSAILAAVAEAGSPTSISANILGKHITAKKVYSVVRTVRNLRAFLPVVRYTLNTAIEDAVEADSFLTAYTTTVAALDGMVTIVLQSLNVAEQGFYATLKSGIQALASSYANMKESTLLLPINEDSSLGAEIGSMLSKFSTTLGDPEKDILSVATELQSYLGAIKSMVAITDPQVVSITDSKLIEALIQTLIYGGPYSRYCFNKYKALVSYLISYLLDESIVCVEREIPRLANLATTVQSVLDVNAFDFEDIYDWLTICNELQVSTDRTECVARIAQSYTPLGDYFADKYDLLFDLTTSEVNASKQRANICINLSRRSIADGFMADLQDDIKQCANVYEMNRLVLAFGIVCLLQGLFAEPRPGFGLTNNLSATSKITEEKNDAKSESDAISALTVAALTSGMTKLTTVKTKVETVITQFSQKVQAVATGYDTLVGATDGNIDNAFGPFITAIDAAVTYITGDGATIATDLAGISYTGIADQLTDAFTRIVGGLGDVKTKTLAVKTGVLAAFNSAQSPSVNSDVLRQHVTLKTMYNLLSSVTKLRTYLPLVKYILKTTIENIAEADTYVAALKSSLTNDVTTITGSFTNSLQTRTTALANDIGTAFSSQAVGFGVVRTTVNAMTGISGATAYSDLQSALSSLTSALSVARRVSATSTMQSAFDDISSGLTTLINTLSSSVSVVDNPLTVLLIDTLMGNDEYGRYCYQKYKEPVEALFDMSFDGGWMCIDKEIVRLMHLQTALFLIIDQIAIDLEDIESQIGVCNTLGLASNSNVNACVSALAGYYSPLFAATRQKIDLVYEIATNEAVASKQRLLICFQLVNLDVSVIQVAAITEGLTICSQNGPNGTD
;
A
#
# COMPACT_ATOMS: atom_id res chain seq x y z
N MET A 1 1.67 33.76 -26.38
CA MET A 1 2.92 34.49 -26.71
C MET A 1 3.49 35.30 -25.54
N GLU A 2 2.76 35.53 -24.44
CA GLU A 2 3.30 36.22 -23.25
C GLU A 2 4.03 35.30 -22.23
N ARG A 3 3.96 33.97 -22.37
CA ARG A 3 4.71 33.01 -21.52
C ARG A 3 6.17 32.77 -21.95
N VAL A 4 6.54 33.20 -23.16
CA VAL A 4 7.93 33.10 -23.66
C VAL A 4 8.78 34.28 -23.17
N ALA A 5 8.16 35.43 -22.88
CA ALA A 5 8.85 36.60 -22.33
C ALA A 5 9.32 36.40 -20.87
N LEU A 6 8.59 35.60 -20.07
CA LEU A 6 8.98 35.31 -18.68
C LEU A 6 10.17 34.31 -18.58
N LEU A 7 10.33 33.43 -19.58
CA LEU A 7 11.47 32.51 -19.66
C LEU A 7 12.75 33.20 -20.16
N ILE A 8 12.64 34.20 -21.04
CA ILE A 8 13.81 34.94 -21.55
C ILE A 8 14.33 35.96 -20.52
N LEU A 9 13.47 36.50 -19.66
CA LEU A 9 13.89 37.35 -18.53
C LEU A 9 14.58 36.58 -17.40
N LEU A 10 14.34 35.27 -17.25
CA LEU A 10 15.08 34.38 -16.34
C LEU A 10 16.44 33.92 -16.91
N LEU A 11 16.65 34.06 -18.23
CA LEU A 11 17.89 33.68 -18.93
C LEU A 11 18.86 34.86 -19.13
N GLN A 12 18.50 36.08 -18.71
CA GLN A 12 19.38 37.25 -18.73
C GLN A 12 19.89 37.67 -17.34
N THR A 13 19.64 36.87 -16.30
CA THR A 13 20.25 37.04 -14.98
C THR A 13 21.07 35.81 -14.60
N SER A 14 22.30 35.70 -15.08
CA SER A 14 23.28 34.81 -14.45
C SER A 14 24.70 35.34 -14.58
N LEU A 15 24.88 36.59 -14.17
CA LEU A 15 26.04 37.10 -13.41
C LEU A 15 25.60 38.42 -12.78
N ALA A 16 24.60 38.34 -11.90
CA ALA A 16 24.22 39.44 -11.02
C ALA A 16 23.73 38.87 -9.68
N ILE A 17 24.73 38.56 -8.83
CA ILE A 17 24.71 38.61 -7.36
C ILE A 17 23.59 37.80 -6.66
N ALA A 18 23.92 36.56 -6.30
CA ALA A 18 23.77 36.17 -4.90
C ALA A 18 25.16 36.27 -4.25
N SER A 19 25.48 37.44 -3.68
CA SER A 19 26.37 37.50 -2.52
C SER A 19 25.39 37.49 -1.37
N PRO A 20 25.45 36.51 -0.45
CA PRO A 20 26.67 36.07 0.26
C PRO A 20 27.01 34.58 0.37
N ASP A 21 28.27 34.26 0.70
CA ASP A 21 28.78 32.88 0.85
C ASP A 21 29.46 32.64 2.22
N TYR A 22 28.79 31.90 3.11
CA TYR A 22 29.35 31.43 4.39
C TYR A 22 29.81 32.53 5.37
N GLY A 23 29.15 33.69 5.35
CA GLY A 23 29.51 34.86 6.16
C GLY A 23 30.53 35.78 5.49
N LEU A 24 31.00 35.45 4.28
CA LEU A 24 31.98 36.25 3.55
C LEU A 24 31.28 37.22 2.56
N PRO A 25 31.87 38.39 2.28
CA PRO A 25 31.37 39.29 1.24
C PRO A 25 31.70 38.79 -0.18
N ASN A 26 32.72 37.93 -0.30
CA ASN A 26 33.16 37.31 -1.54
C ASN A 26 32.27 36.13 -1.93
N SER A 27 32.25 35.81 -3.23
CA SER A 27 31.58 34.60 -3.68
C SER A 27 32.46 33.35 -3.60
N VAL A 28 31.92 32.25 -3.08
CA VAL A 28 32.53 30.91 -3.00
C VAL A 28 31.89 30.00 -4.04
N ILE A 29 32.73 29.38 -4.86
CA ILE A 29 32.27 28.47 -5.91
C ILE A 29 31.60 27.23 -5.29
N GLY A 30 30.39 26.92 -5.77
CA GLY A 30 29.61 25.74 -5.36
C GLY A 30 28.53 26.00 -4.30
N THR A 31 28.47 27.17 -3.67
CA THR A 31 27.45 27.44 -2.61
C THR A 31 26.02 27.34 -3.11
N ALA A 32 25.73 27.78 -4.34
CA ALA A 32 24.41 27.65 -4.94
C ALA A 32 23.94 26.19 -5.03
N LYS A 33 24.87 25.23 -5.19
CA LYS A 33 24.56 23.80 -5.21
C LYS A 33 24.28 23.25 -3.82
N VAL A 34 24.97 23.75 -2.78
CA VAL A 34 24.61 23.48 -1.39
C VAL A 34 23.17 23.94 -1.14
N LEU A 35 22.84 25.17 -1.51
CA LEU A 35 21.50 25.71 -1.31
C LEU A 35 20.41 24.91 -2.08
N SER A 36 20.67 24.53 -3.33
CA SER A 36 19.74 23.67 -4.11
C SER A 36 19.47 22.35 -3.40
N SER A 37 20.53 21.68 -2.96
CA SER A 37 20.43 20.39 -2.27
C SER A 37 19.70 20.49 -0.93
N VAL A 38 19.93 21.60 -0.21
CA VAL A 38 19.22 21.90 1.03
C VAL A 38 17.73 22.13 0.77
N ASN A 39 17.37 22.87 -0.28
CA ASN A 39 15.96 23.10 -0.64
C ASN A 39 15.23 21.82 -1.04
N GLU A 40 15.89 20.93 -1.78
CA GLU A 40 15.38 19.60 -2.12
C GLU A 40 15.14 18.76 -0.86
N ALA A 41 16.09 18.78 0.10
CA ALA A 41 15.94 18.11 1.39
C ALA A 41 14.78 18.68 2.21
N THR A 42 14.67 20.01 2.32
CA THR A 42 13.58 20.71 3.04
C THR A 42 12.22 20.30 2.49
N THR A 43 12.06 20.29 1.16
CA THR A 43 10.80 19.92 0.52
C THR A 43 10.35 18.51 0.89
N TYR A 44 11.30 17.58 1.03
CA TYR A 44 10.97 16.21 1.46
C TYR A 44 10.71 16.13 2.97
N LEU A 45 11.47 16.84 3.79
CA LEU A 45 11.30 16.88 5.25
C LEU A 45 9.89 17.34 5.66
N ASP A 46 9.31 18.30 4.93
CA ASP A 46 7.93 18.75 5.14
C ASP A 46 6.91 17.59 5.01
N THR A 47 7.23 16.58 4.19
CA THR A 47 6.35 15.43 3.97
C THR A 47 6.30 14.44 5.13
N LEU A 48 7.24 14.55 6.09
CA LEU A 48 7.27 13.75 7.31
C LEU A 48 6.42 14.34 8.45
N ALA A 49 5.99 15.61 8.32
CA ALA A 49 5.14 16.25 9.31
C ALA A 49 3.83 15.47 9.49
N ALA A 50 3.30 15.45 10.73
CA ALA A 50 2.13 14.64 11.07
C ALA A 50 0.90 14.88 10.18
N ALA A 51 0.74 16.11 9.66
CA ALA A 51 -0.34 16.50 8.76
C ALA A 51 -0.15 16.03 7.29
N LYS A 52 1.04 15.56 6.92
CA LYS A 52 1.41 15.08 5.58
C LYS A 52 1.59 13.56 5.50
N LEU A 53 1.63 12.90 6.67
CA LEU A 53 1.51 11.44 6.78
C LEU A 53 0.07 10.99 6.51
N VAL A 54 -0.11 9.67 6.39
CA VAL A 54 -1.42 9.06 6.19
C VAL A 54 -2.45 9.59 7.21
N SER A 55 -3.59 10.02 6.68
CA SER A 55 -4.71 10.45 7.51
C SER A 55 -5.27 9.26 8.26
N ALA A 56 -5.38 9.40 9.58
CA ALA A 56 -5.83 8.33 10.46
C ALA A 56 -6.81 8.92 11.46
N SER A 57 -8.07 8.51 11.33
CA SER A 57 -9.13 8.70 12.32
C SER A 57 -9.43 7.31 12.86
N ILE A 58 -8.96 7.05 14.08
CA ILE A 58 -9.12 5.76 14.74
C ILE A 58 -10.32 5.88 15.68
N ALA A 59 -11.35 5.08 15.47
CA ALA A 59 -12.54 5.03 16.31
C ALA A 59 -12.37 4.08 17.51
N ARG A 60 -11.52 3.06 17.36
CA ARG A 60 -11.31 1.95 18.29
C ARG A 60 -10.05 2.17 19.13
N THR A 61 -10.17 1.99 20.44
CA THR A 61 -9.04 2.15 21.38
C THR A 61 -8.37 0.82 21.71
N GLU A 62 -9.00 -0.28 21.33
CA GLU A 62 -8.54 -1.65 21.49
C GLU A 62 -7.16 -1.86 20.84
N PHE A 63 -6.35 -2.74 21.42
CA PHE A 63 -4.97 -3.04 20.97
C PHE A 63 -4.03 -1.82 20.88
N GLY A 64 -4.40 -0.68 21.47
CA GLY A 64 -3.57 0.52 21.50
C GLY A 64 -3.44 1.24 20.15
N LEU A 65 -4.37 1.03 19.20
CA LEU A 65 -4.33 1.64 17.86
C LEU A 65 -4.12 3.18 17.88
N PRO A 66 -4.81 3.96 18.74
CA PRO A 66 -4.58 5.41 18.80
C PRO A 66 -3.17 5.76 19.27
N ASN A 67 -2.62 5.00 20.22
CA ASN A 67 -1.28 5.22 20.75
C ASN A 67 -0.21 4.92 19.70
N ILE A 68 -0.38 3.85 18.91
CA ILE A 68 0.51 3.52 17.78
C ILE A 68 0.56 4.68 16.79
N VAL A 69 -0.60 5.16 16.33
CA VAL A 69 -0.70 6.28 15.39
C VAL A 69 -0.11 7.56 15.98
N GLN A 70 -0.36 7.84 17.25
CA GLN A 70 0.19 9.01 17.94
C GLN A 70 1.72 8.97 17.98
N ILE A 71 2.31 7.84 18.41
CA ILE A 71 3.77 7.69 18.50
C ILE A 71 4.40 7.87 17.11
N LEU A 72 3.85 7.21 16.08
CA LEU A 72 4.38 7.32 14.71
C LEU A 72 4.30 8.75 14.16
N LYS A 73 3.17 9.45 14.37
CA LYS A 73 3.01 10.85 13.97
C LYS A 73 3.95 11.79 14.72
N GLN A 74 4.17 11.56 16.02
CA GLN A 74 5.12 12.33 16.82
C GLN A 74 6.56 12.11 16.32
N THR A 75 6.95 10.86 16.04
CA THR A 75 8.27 10.54 15.47
C THR A 75 8.48 11.25 14.12
N GLY A 76 7.51 11.20 13.22
CA GLY A 76 7.57 11.93 11.94
C GLY A 76 7.67 13.45 12.12
N ASN A 77 6.88 14.02 13.03
CA ASN A 77 6.89 15.46 13.30
C ASN A 77 8.23 15.95 13.89
N THR A 78 8.81 15.18 14.82
CA THR A 78 10.13 15.50 15.38
C THR A 78 11.21 15.42 14.30
N ALA A 79 11.24 14.35 13.50
CA ALA A 79 12.20 14.21 12.40
C ALA A 79 12.08 15.35 11.36
N SER A 80 10.84 15.73 11.02
CA SER A 80 10.56 16.86 10.14
C SER A 80 11.10 18.18 10.71
N GLN A 81 10.74 18.51 11.95
CA GLN A 81 11.16 19.76 12.59
C GLN A 81 12.68 19.86 12.73
N ASP A 82 13.35 18.77 13.11
CA ASP A 82 14.80 18.76 13.33
C ASP A 82 15.57 18.86 12.03
N GLY A 83 15.14 18.11 11.02
CA GLY A 83 15.68 18.23 9.67
C GLY A 83 15.50 19.63 9.10
N ILE A 84 14.32 20.24 9.26
CA ILE A 84 14.04 21.62 8.80
C ILE A 84 14.92 22.62 9.52
N ASN A 85 15.16 22.45 10.83
CA ASN A 85 16.07 23.32 11.58
C ASN A 85 17.50 23.25 11.02
N VAL A 86 18.01 22.05 10.74
CA VAL A 86 19.33 21.85 10.11
C VAL A 86 19.36 22.49 8.72
N ALA A 87 18.33 22.26 7.91
CA ALA A 87 18.23 22.81 6.55
C ALA A 87 18.14 24.35 6.55
N ASN A 88 17.40 24.95 7.48
CA ASN A 88 17.31 26.40 7.64
C ASN A 88 18.64 27.01 8.09
N ALA A 89 19.36 26.34 9.00
CA ALA A 89 20.69 26.77 9.42
C ALA A 89 21.67 26.71 8.24
N LEU A 90 21.65 25.63 7.44
CA LEU A 90 22.48 25.50 6.23
C LEU A 90 22.13 26.55 5.17
N SER A 91 20.84 26.82 4.97
CA SER A 91 20.38 27.85 4.04
C SER A 91 20.86 29.23 4.48
N SER A 92 20.73 29.54 5.78
CA SER A 92 21.21 30.80 6.36
C SER A 92 22.73 30.95 6.22
N LEU A 93 23.47 29.86 6.46
CA LEU A 93 24.92 29.81 6.25
C LEU A 93 25.28 30.08 4.79
N ALA A 94 24.58 29.45 3.84
CA ALA A 94 24.81 29.58 2.40
C ALA A 94 24.36 30.93 1.81
N GLN A 95 23.64 31.76 2.56
CA GLN A 95 23.05 33.02 2.09
C GLN A 95 23.44 34.25 2.92
N SER A 96 24.36 34.16 3.90
CA SER A 96 24.66 35.28 4.82
C SER A 96 26.02 35.94 4.57
N SER A 97 26.07 37.28 4.53
CA SER A 97 27.26 38.15 4.31
C SER A 97 27.61 38.90 5.59
N SER A 98 27.19 38.37 6.74
CA SER A 98 27.25 39.09 8.01
C SER A 98 28.67 39.50 8.43
N GLY A 99 29.72 38.91 7.83
CA GLY A 99 31.11 39.08 8.26
C GLY A 99 31.48 38.19 9.44
N ASP A 100 30.54 37.40 9.96
CA ASP A 100 30.73 36.50 11.11
C ASP A 100 30.49 35.04 10.71
N ALA A 101 31.46 34.48 9.97
CA ALA A 101 31.43 33.08 9.57
C ALA A 101 31.37 32.13 10.78
N THR A 102 32.04 32.48 11.90
CA THR A 102 32.11 31.64 13.09
C THR A 102 30.71 31.37 13.65
N ILE A 103 29.91 32.42 13.88
CA ILE A 103 28.55 32.29 14.41
C ILE A 103 27.67 31.44 13.49
N LEU A 104 27.76 31.64 12.17
CA LEU A 104 26.93 30.91 11.20
C LEU A 104 27.26 29.41 11.17
N PHE A 105 28.55 29.05 11.15
CA PHE A 105 28.97 27.66 11.21
C PHE A 105 28.61 27.01 12.54
N ASP A 106 28.78 27.73 13.65
CA ASP A 106 28.41 27.22 14.98
C ASP A 106 26.90 27.00 15.10
N ALA A 107 26.06 27.83 14.47
CA ALA A 107 24.62 27.61 14.41
C ALA A 107 24.24 26.31 13.65
N VAL A 108 24.93 26.02 12.53
CA VAL A 108 24.73 24.76 11.78
C VAL A 108 25.18 23.56 12.60
N LEU A 109 26.40 23.59 13.13
CA LEU A 109 26.94 22.50 13.96
C LEU A 109 26.05 22.24 15.18
N LYS A 110 25.58 23.30 15.84
CA LYS A 110 24.64 23.21 16.95
C LYS A 110 23.32 22.55 16.54
N SER A 111 22.76 22.93 15.39
CA SER A 111 21.51 22.34 14.87
C SER A 111 21.68 20.85 14.56
N ILE A 112 22.82 20.45 13.99
CA ILE A 112 23.15 19.04 13.72
C ILE A 112 23.28 18.27 15.05
N GLN A 113 24.00 18.82 16.02
CA GLN A 113 24.16 18.20 17.35
C GLN A 113 22.83 18.06 18.09
N ASP A 114 21.94 19.06 17.99
CA ASP A 114 20.62 19.01 18.60
C ASP A 114 19.72 17.96 17.92
N ALA A 115 19.85 17.76 16.60
CA ALA A 115 19.16 16.68 15.88
C ALA A 115 19.71 15.31 16.26
N LEU A 116 21.04 15.14 16.30
CA LEU A 116 21.70 13.89 16.74
C LEU A 116 21.32 13.51 18.18
N LYS A 117 21.32 14.49 19.08
CA LYS A 117 20.90 14.30 20.47
C LYS A 117 19.43 13.86 20.54
N ARG A 118 18.54 14.51 19.79
CA ARG A 118 17.12 14.15 19.75
C ARG A 118 16.88 12.77 19.16
N ILE A 119 17.60 12.36 18.11
CA ILE A 119 17.56 10.98 17.60
C ILE A 119 17.96 9.99 18.71
N THR A 120 19.06 10.27 19.42
CA THR A 120 19.57 9.40 20.49
C THR A 120 18.61 9.28 21.68
N GLU A 121 17.85 10.33 22.01
CA GLU A 121 16.88 10.34 23.11
C GLU A 121 15.50 9.76 22.69
N MET A 122 15.03 10.11 21.49
CA MET A 122 13.72 9.72 20.97
C MET A 122 13.68 8.24 20.58
N LEU A 123 14.70 7.77 19.85
CA LEU A 123 14.65 6.44 19.21
C LEU A 123 14.52 5.29 20.23
N PRO A 124 15.25 5.26 21.36
CA PRO A 124 15.05 4.23 22.39
C PRO A 124 13.65 4.28 23.01
N THR A 125 13.12 5.49 23.24
CA THR A 125 11.78 5.70 23.79
C THR A 125 10.73 5.19 22.82
N THR A 126 10.75 5.65 21.56
CA THR A 126 9.87 5.18 20.48
C THR A 126 9.95 3.66 20.31
N LYS A 127 11.18 3.11 20.29
CA LYS A 127 11.41 1.66 20.18
C LYS A 127 10.74 0.90 21.32
N SER A 128 10.97 1.31 22.57
CA SER A 128 10.39 0.65 23.74
C SER A 128 8.86 0.73 23.78
N SER A 129 8.29 1.91 23.48
CA SER A 129 6.84 2.14 23.48
C SER A 129 6.15 1.36 22.38
N LEU A 130 6.68 1.36 21.15
CA LEU A 130 6.13 0.59 20.04
C LEU A 130 6.35 -0.91 20.25
N SER A 131 7.52 -1.35 20.73
CA SER A 131 7.78 -2.78 20.98
C SER A 131 6.81 -3.38 21.99
N ALA A 132 6.42 -2.60 23.00
CA ALA A 132 5.42 -3.01 23.97
C ALA A 132 4.00 -3.14 23.40
N LEU A 133 3.69 -2.41 22.31
CA LEU A 133 2.36 -2.41 21.68
C LEU A 133 2.25 -3.40 20.52
N ILE A 134 3.28 -3.46 19.68
CA ILE A 134 3.24 -4.11 18.37
C ILE A 134 4.48 -4.97 18.07
N GLY A 135 5.33 -5.27 19.06
CA GLY A 135 6.55 -6.05 18.82
C GLY A 135 7.62 -5.30 18.01
N SER A 136 8.63 -6.02 17.53
CA SER A 136 9.91 -5.40 17.12
C SER A 136 10.01 -4.94 15.67
N ASN A 137 9.17 -5.43 14.74
CA ASN A 137 9.39 -5.21 13.30
C ASN A 137 9.35 -3.72 12.88
N VAL A 138 8.30 -2.99 13.22
CA VAL A 138 8.23 -1.54 12.95
C VAL A 138 9.33 -0.76 13.72
N PRO A 139 9.55 -0.99 15.02
CA PRO A 139 10.68 -0.39 15.74
C PRO A 139 12.06 -0.64 15.13
N ASP A 140 12.33 -1.85 14.64
CA ASP A 140 13.61 -2.21 14.05
C ASP A 140 13.79 -1.51 12.71
N ARG A 141 12.75 -1.41 11.87
CA ARG A 141 12.77 -0.57 10.66
C ARG A 141 13.05 0.89 10.96
N LEU A 142 12.43 1.46 11.99
CA LEU A 142 12.73 2.84 12.41
C LEU A 142 14.17 2.96 12.89
N THR A 143 14.67 1.97 13.63
CA THR A 143 16.07 1.96 14.11
C THR A 143 17.06 1.96 12.95
N ASP A 144 16.85 1.10 11.94
CA ASP A 144 17.66 1.05 10.72
C ASP A 144 17.64 2.40 9.98
N CYS A 145 16.44 2.91 9.68
CA CYS A 145 16.30 4.16 8.92
C CYS A 145 16.96 5.36 9.64
N PHE A 146 16.74 5.51 10.94
CA PHE A 146 17.34 6.58 11.73
C PHE A 146 18.84 6.37 11.95
N GLY A 147 19.33 5.13 11.99
CA GLY A 147 20.77 4.83 12.05
C GLY A 147 21.53 5.37 10.84
N ARG A 148 20.96 5.24 9.63
CA ARG A 148 21.54 5.83 8.40
C ARG A 148 21.55 7.36 8.43
N ILE A 149 20.46 7.96 8.91
CA ILE A 149 20.36 9.42 9.09
C ILE A 149 21.39 9.92 10.12
N GLU A 150 21.50 9.24 11.26
CA GLU A 150 22.47 9.57 12.30
C GLU A 150 23.90 9.51 11.78
N SER A 151 24.27 8.43 11.07
CA SER A 151 25.58 8.28 10.44
C SER A 151 25.86 9.44 9.47
N SER A 152 24.91 9.76 8.60
CA SER A 152 25.10 10.82 7.61
C SER A 152 25.10 12.23 8.22
N LEU A 153 24.39 12.46 9.34
CA LEU A 153 24.46 13.71 10.10
C LEU A 153 25.83 13.88 10.76
N LYS A 154 26.43 12.81 11.29
CA LYS A 154 27.81 12.83 11.80
C LYS A 154 28.81 13.15 10.69
N THR A 155 28.65 12.57 9.50
CA THR A 155 29.45 12.94 8.33
C THR A 155 29.27 14.43 8.00
N LEU A 156 28.03 14.93 8.02
CA LEU A 156 27.77 16.34 7.74
C LEU A 156 28.42 17.27 8.77
N GLU A 157 28.38 16.91 10.05
CA GLU A 157 29.07 17.65 11.12
C GLU A 157 30.57 17.79 10.83
N VAL A 158 31.23 16.70 10.41
CA VAL A 158 32.65 16.67 10.06
C VAL A 158 32.95 17.53 8.82
N GLU A 159 32.13 17.43 7.76
CA GLU A 159 32.33 18.18 6.53
C GLU A 159 32.10 19.69 6.74
N ILE A 160 31.08 20.07 7.52
CA ILE A 160 30.82 21.46 7.93
C ILE A 160 31.95 21.98 8.80
N GLY A 161 32.46 21.19 9.75
CA GLY A 161 33.62 21.56 10.56
C GLY A 161 34.88 21.79 9.71
N THR A 162 35.11 20.93 8.73
CA THR A 162 36.23 21.06 7.78
C THR A 162 36.12 22.33 6.93
N LEU A 163 34.91 22.66 6.46
CA LEU A 163 34.65 23.88 5.71
C LEU A 163 34.82 25.13 6.59
N LYS A 164 34.35 25.09 7.85
CA LYS A 164 34.56 26.15 8.85
C LYS A 164 36.05 26.45 9.02
N SER A 165 36.86 25.43 9.30
CA SER A 165 38.31 25.58 9.47
C SER A 165 38.99 26.18 8.25
N ALA A 166 38.55 25.80 7.04
CA ALA A 166 39.06 26.36 5.79
C ALA A 166 38.76 27.85 5.64
N ILE A 167 37.53 28.26 5.93
CA ILE A 167 37.12 29.67 5.84
C ILE A 167 37.87 30.52 6.85
N LEU A 168 38.00 30.05 8.10
CA LEU A 168 38.75 30.78 9.12
C LEU A 168 40.23 30.92 8.79
N ALA A 169 40.84 29.90 8.15
CA ALA A 169 42.21 30.00 7.65
C ALA A 169 42.35 31.04 6.53
N ALA A 170 41.36 31.14 5.63
CA ALA A 170 41.33 32.16 4.59
C ALA A 170 41.22 33.58 5.16
N VAL A 171 40.33 33.77 6.15
CA VAL A 171 40.18 35.05 6.86
C VAL A 171 41.47 35.43 7.58
N ALA A 172 42.12 34.48 8.26
CA ALA A 172 43.37 34.71 8.97
C ALA A 172 44.51 35.11 8.03
N GLU A 173 44.65 34.46 6.87
CA GLU A 173 45.67 34.81 5.87
C GLU A 173 45.41 36.17 5.20
N ALA A 174 44.14 36.54 4.99
CA ALA A 174 43.79 37.86 4.46
C ALA A 174 43.94 39.00 5.49
N GLY A 175 43.99 38.67 6.79
CA GLY A 175 44.04 39.66 7.88
C GLY A 175 42.72 40.41 8.10
N SER A 176 41.68 40.16 7.29
CA SER A 176 40.35 40.76 7.43
C SER A 176 39.28 39.84 6.82
N PRO A 177 38.08 39.74 7.44
CA PRO A 177 36.95 39.01 6.86
C PRO A 177 36.22 39.79 5.75
N THR A 178 36.50 41.10 5.59
CA THR A 178 35.74 41.97 4.68
C THR A 178 36.35 42.15 3.30
N SER A 179 37.60 41.72 3.10
CA SER A 179 38.31 41.82 1.82
C SER A 179 39.30 40.66 1.68
N ILE A 180 38.84 39.57 1.07
CA ILE A 180 39.65 38.38 0.84
C ILE A 180 39.90 38.27 -0.67
N SER A 181 41.16 38.12 -1.08
CA SER A 181 41.47 37.93 -2.50
C SER A 181 41.01 36.55 -2.98
N ALA A 182 40.65 36.44 -4.26
CA ALA A 182 40.26 35.17 -4.87
C ALA A 182 41.37 34.10 -4.75
N ASN A 183 42.64 34.50 -4.74
CA ASN A 183 43.77 33.59 -4.54
C ASN A 183 43.78 32.99 -3.12
N ILE A 184 43.55 33.81 -2.09
CA ILE A 184 43.49 33.32 -0.70
C ILE A 184 42.28 32.40 -0.51
N LEU A 185 41.11 32.76 -1.07
CA LEU A 185 39.93 31.90 -1.03
C LEU A 185 40.17 30.56 -1.73
N GLY A 186 40.69 30.57 -2.96
CA GLY A 186 40.95 29.34 -3.72
C GLY A 186 42.01 28.43 -3.10
N LYS A 187 42.95 28.99 -2.33
CA LYS A 187 43.97 28.23 -1.59
C LYS A 187 43.37 27.41 -0.45
N HIS A 188 42.43 27.97 0.30
CA HIS A 188 41.89 27.34 1.51
C HIS A 188 40.56 26.62 1.25
N ILE A 189 39.68 27.23 0.47
CA ILE A 189 38.32 26.76 0.17
C ILE A 189 38.33 26.05 -1.19
N THR A 190 38.79 24.80 -1.18
CA THR A 190 38.82 23.97 -2.39
C THR A 190 37.41 23.47 -2.75
N ALA A 191 37.10 23.35 -4.05
CA ALA A 191 35.83 22.79 -4.53
C ALA A 191 35.47 21.45 -3.85
N LYS A 192 36.46 20.58 -3.60
CA LYS A 192 36.24 19.30 -2.90
C LYS A 192 35.51 19.47 -1.56
N LYS A 193 35.88 20.46 -0.75
CA LYS A 193 35.27 20.70 0.58
C LYS A 193 33.80 21.12 0.46
N VAL A 194 33.46 21.94 -0.54
CA VAL A 194 32.08 22.38 -0.78
C VAL A 194 31.22 21.22 -1.30
N TYR A 195 31.71 20.48 -2.30
CA TYR A 195 30.96 19.34 -2.86
C TYR A 195 30.85 18.14 -1.91
N SER A 196 31.74 17.98 -0.92
CA SER A 196 31.53 17.02 0.17
C SER A 196 30.27 17.35 0.99
N VAL A 197 30.01 18.63 1.26
CA VAL A 197 28.79 19.07 1.95
C VAL A 197 27.56 18.79 1.07
N VAL A 198 27.61 19.16 -0.23
CA VAL A 198 26.55 18.88 -1.21
C VAL A 198 26.18 17.39 -1.21
N ARG A 199 27.17 16.52 -1.39
CA ARG A 199 26.99 15.06 -1.42
C ARG A 199 26.35 14.53 -0.14
N THR A 200 26.78 15.02 1.02
CA THR A 200 26.26 14.57 2.31
C THR A 200 24.81 15.02 2.53
N VAL A 201 24.45 16.24 2.12
CA VAL A 201 23.05 16.72 2.18
C VAL A 201 22.14 15.92 1.24
N ARG A 202 22.61 15.57 0.03
CA ARG A 202 21.86 14.72 -0.91
C ARG A 202 21.67 13.30 -0.39
N ASN A 203 22.70 12.71 0.22
CA ASN A 203 22.57 11.41 0.89
C ASN A 203 21.53 11.44 2.02
N LEU A 204 21.56 12.48 2.87
CA LEU A 204 20.52 12.68 3.90
C LEU A 204 19.12 12.71 3.27
N ARG A 205 18.93 13.49 2.21
CA ARG A 205 17.65 13.55 1.47
C ARG A 205 17.24 12.18 0.94
N ALA A 206 18.17 11.39 0.40
CA ALA A 206 17.91 10.05 -0.14
C ALA A 206 17.53 9.01 0.95
N PHE A 207 17.80 9.27 2.24
CA PHE A 207 17.46 8.36 3.34
C PHE A 207 16.10 8.66 3.99
N LEU A 208 15.51 9.83 3.75
CA LEU A 208 14.20 10.20 4.30
C LEU A 208 13.02 9.36 3.75
N PRO A 209 13.03 8.87 2.49
CA PRO A 209 11.87 8.17 1.94
C PRO A 209 11.50 6.87 2.63
N VAL A 210 12.48 6.09 3.09
CA VAL A 210 12.22 4.86 3.85
C VAL A 210 11.64 5.13 5.25
N VAL A 211 11.99 6.27 5.88
CA VAL A 211 11.33 6.73 7.12
C VAL A 211 9.85 6.98 6.84
N ARG A 212 9.54 7.76 5.80
CA ARG A 212 8.15 8.06 5.42
C ARG A 212 7.36 6.80 5.13
N TYR A 213 7.96 5.87 4.37
CA TYR A 213 7.34 4.58 4.06
C TYR A 213 7.02 3.79 5.33
N THR A 214 7.98 3.66 6.26
CA THR A 214 7.79 2.94 7.52
C THR A 214 6.68 3.56 8.38
N LEU A 215 6.65 4.90 8.48
CA LEU A 215 5.61 5.61 9.23
C LEU A 215 4.22 5.43 8.58
N ASN A 216 4.11 5.65 7.27
CA ASN A 216 2.83 5.54 6.56
C ASN A 216 2.28 4.11 6.59
N THR A 217 3.10 3.11 6.31
CA THR A 217 2.64 1.72 6.27
C THR A 217 2.15 1.23 7.64
N ALA A 218 2.85 1.59 8.72
CA ALA A 218 2.40 1.25 10.08
C ALA A 218 1.12 2.01 10.48
N ILE A 219 0.94 3.26 10.02
CA ILE A 219 -0.32 4.01 10.22
C ILE A 219 -1.47 3.38 9.42
N GLU A 220 -1.24 3.00 8.17
CA GLU A 220 -2.22 2.29 7.32
C GLU A 220 -2.65 0.96 7.96
N ASP A 221 -1.72 0.20 8.53
CA ASP A 221 -2.02 -1.06 9.21
C ASP A 221 -2.94 -0.84 10.42
N ALA A 222 -2.71 0.23 11.18
CA ALA A 222 -3.60 0.61 12.29
C ALA A 222 -4.98 1.08 11.80
N VAL A 223 -5.07 1.77 10.66
CA VAL A 223 -6.34 2.21 10.07
C VAL A 223 -7.13 1.02 9.51
N GLU A 224 -6.48 0.06 8.86
CA GLU A 224 -7.12 -1.16 8.38
C GLU A 224 -7.61 -2.03 9.56
N ALA A 225 -6.84 -2.12 10.64
CA ALA A 225 -7.27 -2.77 11.88
C ALA A 225 -8.53 -2.10 12.46
N ASP A 226 -8.55 -0.77 12.57
CA ASP A 226 -9.70 0.00 13.04
C ASP A 226 -10.96 -0.21 12.18
N SER A 227 -10.78 -0.21 10.85
CA SER A 227 -11.86 -0.48 9.89
C SER A 227 -12.45 -1.87 10.08
N PHE A 228 -11.60 -2.89 10.23
CA PHE A 228 -12.03 -4.26 10.50
C PHE A 228 -12.78 -4.37 11.83
N LEU A 229 -12.24 -3.83 12.92
CA LEU A 229 -12.87 -3.89 14.24
C LEU A 229 -14.22 -3.16 14.27
N THR A 230 -14.34 -2.06 13.52
CA THR A 230 -15.59 -1.33 13.36
C THR A 230 -16.62 -2.19 12.61
N ALA A 231 -16.25 -2.77 11.47
CA ALA A 231 -17.13 -3.66 10.72
C ALA A 231 -17.55 -4.90 11.52
N TYR A 232 -16.61 -5.47 12.29
CA TYR A 232 -16.88 -6.59 13.17
C TYR A 232 -17.87 -6.22 14.29
N THR A 233 -17.70 -5.05 14.92
CA THR A 233 -18.66 -4.57 15.94
C THR A 233 -20.04 -4.33 15.35
N THR A 234 -20.14 -3.78 14.15
CA THR A 234 -21.43 -3.62 13.45
C THR A 234 -22.10 -4.98 13.23
N THR A 235 -21.32 -6.00 12.87
CA THR A 235 -21.81 -7.38 12.70
C THR A 235 -22.31 -7.95 14.02
N VAL A 236 -21.56 -7.78 15.11
CA VAL A 236 -21.98 -8.20 16.47
C VAL A 236 -23.24 -7.46 16.93
N ALA A 237 -23.36 -6.16 16.66
CA ALA A 237 -24.55 -5.38 17.02
C ALA A 237 -25.81 -5.82 16.27
N ALA A 238 -25.66 -6.36 15.06
CA ALA A 238 -26.76 -6.91 14.27
C ALA A 238 -27.18 -8.33 14.70
N LEU A 239 -26.47 -8.97 15.63
CA LEU A 239 -26.63 -10.39 15.98
C LEU A 239 -28.02 -10.73 16.53
N ASP A 240 -28.63 -9.91 17.39
CA ASP A 240 -30.00 -10.17 17.89
C ASP A 240 -31.04 -10.12 16.76
N GLY A 241 -30.85 -9.23 15.77
CA GLY A 241 -31.66 -9.19 14.56
C GLY A 241 -31.51 -10.46 13.73
N MET A 242 -30.28 -10.95 13.54
CA MET A 242 -30.02 -12.20 12.85
C MET A 242 -30.64 -13.40 13.58
N VAL A 243 -30.51 -13.48 14.92
CA VAL A 243 -31.15 -14.51 15.74
C VAL A 243 -32.67 -14.48 15.60
N THR A 244 -33.27 -13.30 15.53
CA THR A 244 -34.71 -13.16 15.31
C THR A 244 -35.12 -13.74 13.96
N ILE A 245 -34.35 -13.48 12.89
CA ILE A 245 -34.58 -14.06 11.56
C ILE A 245 -34.45 -15.60 11.61
N VAL A 246 -33.47 -16.13 12.33
CA VAL A 246 -33.28 -17.58 12.52
C VAL A 246 -34.51 -18.25 13.15
N LEU A 247 -35.13 -17.59 14.12
CA LEU A 247 -36.24 -18.14 14.90
C LEU A 247 -37.61 -17.96 14.24
N GLN A 248 -37.70 -17.18 13.16
CA GLN A 248 -38.95 -16.86 12.47
C GLN A 248 -39.73 -18.12 12.09
N SER A 249 -39.06 -19.12 11.49
CA SER A 249 -39.70 -20.37 11.06
C SER A 249 -40.22 -21.19 12.23
N LEU A 250 -39.50 -21.19 13.37
CA LEU A 250 -39.95 -21.89 14.58
C LEU A 250 -41.17 -21.19 15.19
N ASN A 251 -41.16 -19.86 15.23
CA ASN A 251 -42.28 -19.06 15.72
C ASN A 251 -43.55 -19.30 14.89
N VAL A 252 -43.44 -19.39 13.57
CA VAL A 252 -44.58 -19.72 12.70
C VAL A 252 -45.15 -21.11 13.01
N ALA A 253 -44.30 -22.11 13.24
CA ALA A 253 -44.76 -23.45 13.56
C ALA A 253 -45.39 -23.56 14.96
N GLU A 254 -44.85 -22.83 15.94
CA GLU A 254 -45.44 -22.69 17.26
C GLU A 254 -46.86 -22.08 17.18
N GLN A 255 -47.02 -20.99 16.44
CA GLN A 255 -48.33 -20.36 16.21
C GLN A 255 -49.31 -21.32 15.53
N GLY A 256 -48.84 -22.13 14.58
CA GLY A 256 -49.66 -23.16 13.92
C GLY A 256 -50.13 -24.27 14.87
N PHE A 257 -49.24 -24.74 15.74
CA PHE A 257 -49.59 -25.70 16.80
C PHE A 257 -50.63 -25.11 17.76
N TYR A 258 -50.39 -23.90 18.26
CA TYR A 258 -51.31 -23.20 19.16
C TYR A 258 -52.69 -23.00 18.55
N ALA A 259 -52.75 -22.57 17.28
CA ALA A 259 -54.02 -22.40 16.57
C ALA A 259 -54.80 -23.72 16.45
N THR A 260 -54.11 -24.83 16.16
CA THR A 260 -54.73 -26.16 16.06
C THR A 260 -55.35 -26.57 17.40
N LEU A 261 -54.54 -26.54 18.47
CA LEU A 261 -54.99 -26.89 19.83
C LEU A 261 -56.15 -26.01 20.29
N LYS A 262 -56.05 -24.69 20.11
CA LYS A 262 -57.11 -23.74 20.47
C LYS A 262 -58.42 -24.06 19.74
N SER A 263 -58.35 -24.24 18.42
CA SER A 263 -59.55 -24.50 17.61
C SER A 263 -60.20 -25.84 17.96
N GLY A 264 -59.41 -26.88 18.20
CA GLY A 264 -59.91 -28.20 18.55
C GLY A 264 -60.57 -28.23 19.94
N ILE A 265 -59.99 -27.58 20.96
CA ILE A 265 -60.60 -27.47 22.29
C ILE A 265 -61.92 -26.69 22.21
N GLN A 266 -61.95 -25.57 21.48
CA GLN A 266 -63.18 -24.79 21.29
C GLN A 266 -64.27 -25.58 20.57
N ALA A 267 -63.89 -26.36 19.54
CA ALA A 267 -64.82 -27.23 18.82
C ALA A 267 -65.36 -28.35 19.72
N LEU A 268 -64.50 -28.99 20.51
CA LEU A 268 -64.89 -30.04 21.47
C LEU A 268 -65.85 -29.49 22.52
N ALA A 269 -65.54 -28.33 23.13
CA ALA A 269 -66.39 -27.67 24.10
C ALA A 269 -67.76 -27.28 23.51
N SER A 270 -67.77 -26.77 22.27
CA SER A 270 -69.01 -26.38 21.57
C SER A 270 -69.86 -27.60 21.21
N SER A 271 -69.23 -28.68 20.74
CA SER A 271 -69.91 -29.94 20.42
C SER A 271 -70.58 -30.53 21.66
N TYR A 272 -69.86 -30.56 22.78
CA TYR A 272 -70.39 -31.01 24.06
C TYR A 272 -71.56 -30.13 24.55
N ALA A 273 -71.43 -28.80 24.46
CA ALA A 273 -72.50 -27.88 24.86
C ALA A 273 -73.79 -28.12 24.07
N ASN A 274 -73.69 -28.30 22.74
CA ASN A 274 -74.84 -28.58 21.88
C ASN A 274 -75.49 -29.93 22.21
N MET A 275 -74.68 -30.97 22.41
CA MET A 275 -75.17 -32.30 22.81
C MET A 275 -75.88 -32.24 24.17
N LYS A 276 -75.27 -31.56 25.15
CA LYS A 276 -75.82 -31.37 26.49
C LYS A 276 -77.16 -30.62 26.44
N GLU A 277 -77.24 -29.52 25.70
CA GLU A 277 -78.47 -28.75 25.54
C GLU A 277 -79.58 -29.62 24.92
N SER A 278 -79.28 -30.31 23.83
CA SER A 278 -80.23 -31.22 23.17
C SER A 278 -80.71 -32.33 24.10
N THR A 279 -79.79 -32.90 24.90
CA THR A 279 -80.10 -33.93 25.89
C THR A 279 -81.02 -33.41 26.99
N LEU A 280 -80.77 -32.20 27.51
CA LEU A 280 -81.57 -31.61 28.59
C LEU A 280 -82.98 -31.19 28.13
N LEU A 281 -83.19 -30.99 26.83
CA LEU A 281 -84.51 -30.69 26.24
C LEU A 281 -85.40 -31.94 26.09
N LEU A 282 -84.87 -33.15 26.28
CA LEU A 282 -85.68 -34.37 26.22
C LEU A 282 -86.70 -34.42 27.38
N PRO A 283 -87.98 -34.80 27.13
CA PRO A 283 -89.02 -34.87 28.16
C PRO A 283 -88.68 -35.78 29.36
N ILE A 284 -87.84 -36.80 29.15
CA ILE A 284 -87.37 -37.71 30.21
C ILE A 284 -86.67 -36.97 31.38
N ASN A 285 -86.16 -35.75 31.17
CA ASN A 285 -85.56 -34.93 32.22
C ASN A 285 -86.57 -34.24 33.15
N GLU A 286 -87.87 -34.21 32.80
CA GLU A 286 -88.92 -33.66 33.68
C GLU A 286 -89.18 -34.57 34.90
N ASP A 287 -88.80 -35.84 34.81
CA ASP A 287 -88.75 -36.75 35.97
C ASP A 287 -87.55 -36.36 36.85
N SER A 288 -87.84 -35.95 38.09
CA SER A 288 -86.82 -35.43 39.01
C SER A 288 -85.75 -36.46 39.38
N SER A 289 -86.05 -37.75 39.34
CA SER A 289 -85.09 -38.81 39.64
C SER A 289 -84.20 -39.14 38.44
N LEU A 290 -84.79 -39.27 37.25
CA LEU A 290 -84.04 -39.57 36.02
C LEU A 290 -83.23 -38.37 35.54
N GLY A 291 -83.78 -37.16 35.62
CA GLY A 291 -83.08 -35.93 35.29
C GLY A 291 -81.89 -35.67 36.22
N ALA A 292 -81.97 -36.06 37.51
CA ALA A 292 -80.84 -35.98 38.43
C ALA A 292 -79.72 -36.97 38.05
N GLU A 293 -80.06 -38.18 37.61
CA GLU A 293 -79.10 -39.19 37.19
C GLU A 293 -78.41 -38.82 35.86
N ILE A 294 -79.18 -38.35 34.87
CA ILE A 294 -78.64 -37.79 33.61
C ILE A 294 -77.75 -36.57 33.90
N GLY A 295 -78.21 -35.66 34.76
CA GLY A 295 -77.43 -34.49 35.17
C GLY A 295 -76.13 -34.85 35.87
N SER A 296 -76.13 -35.89 36.71
CA SER A 296 -74.92 -36.39 37.38
C SER A 296 -73.92 -36.99 36.38
N MET A 297 -74.38 -37.78 35.42
CA MET A 297 -73.54 -38.32 34.34
C MET A 297 -72.93 -37.19 33.49
N LEU A 298 -73.75 -36.24 33.01
CA LEU A 298 -73.29 -35.08 32.24
C LEU A 298 -72.36 -34.15 33.06
N SER A 299 -72.45 -34.15 34.39
CA SER A 299 -71.58 -33.31 35.22
C SER A 299 -70.10 -33.67 35.05
N LYS A 300 -69.77 -34.94 34.77
CA LYS A 300 -68.40 -35.40 34.54
C LYS A 300 -67.72 -34.65 33.39
N PHE A 301 -68.36 -34.62 32.23
CA PHE A 301 -67.87 -33.87 31.06
C PHE A 301 -67.95 -32.35 31.26
N SER A 302 -69.00 -31.87 31.94
CA SER A 302 -69.18 -30.43 32.22
C SER A 302 -68.08 -29.85 33.11
N THR A 303 -67.54 -30.64 34.04
CA THR A 303 -66.45 -30.20 34.92
C THR A 303 -65.14 -30.07 34.15
N THR A 304 -64.80 -31.05 33.31
CA THR A 304 -63.58 -31.02 32.47
C THR A 304 -63.61 -29.86 31.47
N LEU A 305 -64.76 -29.62 30.83
CA LEU A 305 -64.93 -28.52 29.86
C LEU A 305 -65.45 -27.22 30.50
N GLY A 306 -65.24 -27.04 31.81
CA GLY A 306 -65.80 -25.93 32.58
C GLY A 306 -65.17 -24.57 32.28
N ASP A 307 -63.88 -24.54 31.90
CA ASP A 307 -63.14 -23.31 31.57
C ASP A 307 -62.07 -23.55 30.49
N PRO A 308 -62.49 -23.86 29.24
CA PRO A 308 -61.56 -24.15 28.16
C PRO A 308 -60.64 -22.96 27.82
N GLU A 309 -61.05 -21.73 28.11
CA GLU A 309 -60.22 -20.54 27.86
C GLU A 309 -58.99 -20.50 28.78
N LYS A 310 -59.15 -20.85 30.05
CA LYS A 310 -58.03 -20.97 31.00
C LYS A 310 -57.05 -22.07 30.58
N ASP A 311 -57.57 -23.20 30.13
CA ASP A 311 -56.73 -24.32 29.68
C ASP A 311 -55.91 -23.94 28.45
N ILE A 312 -56.53 -23.28 27.46
CA ILE A 312 -55.85 -22.74 26.28
C ILE A 312 -54.76 -21.73 26.66
N LEU A 313 -55.04 -20.84 27.62
CA LEU A 313 -54.08 -19.83 28.08
C LEU A 313 -52.84 -20.45 28.75
N SER A 314 -53.01 -21.58 29.45
CA SER A 314 -51.90 -22.30 30.07
C SER A 314 -50.89 -22.79 29.02
N VAL A 315 -51.38 -23.34 27.90
CA VAL A 315 -50.55 -23.79 26.79
C VAL A 315 -49.85 -22.62 26.10
N ALA A 316 -50.55 -21.50 25.89
CA ALA A 316 -49.95 -20.29 25.32
C ALA A 316 -48.73 -19.81 26.12
N THR A 317 -48.83 -19.87 27.46
CA THR A 317 -47.74 -19.48 28.37
C THR A 317 -46.54 -20.43 28.26
N GLU A 318 -46.79 -21.74 28.19
CA GLU A 318 -45.73 -22.75 28.05
C GLU A 318 -45.00 -22.63 26.70
N LEU A 319 -45.73 -22.40 25.60
CA LEU A 319 -45.13 -22.19 24.28
C LEU A 319 -44.30 -20.91 24.21
N GLN A 320 -44.74 -19.83 24.86
CA GLN A 320 -43.96 -18.60 24.96
C GLN A 320 -42.67 -18.82 25.77
N SER A 321 -42.74 -19.57 26.88
CA SER A 321 -41.58 -19.98 27.67
C SER A 321 -40.58 -20.80 26.84
N TYR A 322 -41.09 -21.73 26.02
CA TYR A 322 -40.29 -22.52 25.09
C TYR A 322 -39.56 -21.66 24.06
N LEU A 323 -40.24 -20.73 23.38
CA LEU A 323 -39.62 -19.82 22.42
C LEU A 323 -38.57 -18.93 23.07
N GLY A 324 -38.84 -18.42 24.27
CA GLY A 324 -37.87 -17.66 25.06
C GLY A 324 -36.61 -18.47 25.38
N ALA A 325 -36.79 -19.75 25.76
CA ALA A 325 -35.67 -20.65 26.02
C ALA A 325 -34.85 -20.93 24.76
N ILE A 326 -35.47 -21.26 23.62
CA ILE A 326 -34.74 -21.48 22.36
C ILE A 326 -34.02 -20.20 21.91
N LYS A 327 -34.66 -19.03 22.04
CA LYS A 327 -34.01 -17.74 21.74
C LYS A 327 -32.74 -17.55 22.55
N SER A 328 -32.81 -17.81 23.86
CA SER A 328 -31.64 -17.71 24.74
C SER A 328 -30.52 -18.69 24.38
N MET A 329 -30.87 -19.88 23.86
CA MET A 329 -29.88 -20.89 23.44
C MET A 329 -29.18 -20.50 22.13
N VAL A 330 -29.90 -19.95 21.16
CA VAL A 330 -29.35 -19.53 19.85
C VAL A 330 -28.51 -18.27 19.97
N ALA A 331 -28.82 -17.38 20.94
CA ALA A 331 -28.04 -16.18 21.20
C ALA A 331 -26.56 -16.51 21.44
N ILE A 332 -25.66 -15.89 20.66
CA ILE A 332 -24.21 -16.09 20.77
C ILE A 332 -23.71 -15.14 21.84
N THR A 333 -23.20 -15.70 22.94
CA THR A 333 -22.69 -14.94 24.09
C THR A 333 -21.22 -15.23 24.41
N ASP A 334 -20.58 -16.11 23.62
CA ASP A 334 -19.19 -16.48 23.81
C ASP A 334 -18.27 -15.25 23.65
N PRO A 335 -17.53 -14.85 24.71
CA PRO A 335 -16.61 -13.72 24.64
C PRO A 335 -15.56 -13.86 23.54
N GLN A 336 -15.15 -15.09 23.17
CA GLN A 336 -14.23 -15.31 22.05
C GLN A 336 -14.79 -14.86 20.69
N VAL A 337 -16.10 -14.68 20.59
CA VAL A 337 -16.80 -14.29 19.36
C VAL A 337 -17.34 -12.87 19.46
N VAL A 338 -18.01 -12.51 20.56
CA VAL A 338 -18.73 -11.23 20.65
C VAL A 338 -17.91 -10.09 21.26
N SER A 339 -16.82 -10.40 21.97
CA SER A 339 -15.96 -9.41 22.59
C SER A 339 -14.66 -9.23 21.80
N ILE A 340 -14.38 -7.99 21.38
CA ILE A 340 -13.11 -7.67 20.72
C ILE A 340 -11.94 -7.84 21.70
N THR A 341 -12.13 -7.44 22.96
CA THR A 341 -11.05 -7.43 23.97
C THR A 341 -10.76 -8.81 24.52
N ASP A 342 -11.76 -9.69 24.58
CA ASP A 342 -11.59 -11.03 25.16
C ASP A 342 -11.29 -12.10 24.10
N SER A 343 -11.47 -11.79 22.81
CA SER A 343 -11.22 -12.73 21.71
C SER A 343 -9.74 -12.84 21.36
N LYS A 344 -9.17 -14.02 21.64
CA LYS A 344 -7.79 -14.35 21.28
C LYS A 344 -7.60 -14.51 19.77
N LEU A 345 -8.68 -14.82 19.06
CA LEU A 345 -8.70 -14.93 17.61
C LEU A 345 -8.61 -13.54 16.95
N ILE A 346 -9.43 -12.59 17.40
CA ILE A 346 -9.36 -11.20 16.94
C ILE A 346 -8.03 -10.58 17.33
N GLU A 347 -7.58 -10.81 18.57
CA GLU A 347 -6.25 -10.37 19.02
C GLU A 347 -5.15 -10.89 18.09
N ALA A 348 -5.12 -12.20 17.80
CA ALA A 348 -4.10 -12.77 16.91
C ALA A 348 -4.13 -12.16 15.49
N LEU A 349 -5.32 -11.92 14.93
CA LEU A 349 -5.47 -11.31 13.61
C LEU A 349 -4.98 -9.85 13.61
N ILE A 350 -5.39 -9.04 14.59
CA ILE A 350 -5.01 -7.62 14.66
C ILE A 350 -3.53 -7.47 14.98
N GLN A 351 -3.01 -8.24 15.95
CA GLN A 351 -1.59 -8.23 16.29
C GLN A 351 -0.72 -8.62 15.09
N THR A 352 -1.14 -9.61 14.30
CA THR A 352 -0.44 -9.99 13.06
C THR A 352 -0.31 -8.82 12.08
N LEU A 353 -1.38 -8.03 11.91
CA LEU A 353 -1.38 -6.87 11.02
C LEU A 353 -0.47 -5.76 11.55
N ILE A 354 -0.69 -5.31 12.79
CA ILE A 354 0.02 -4.15 13.37
C ILE A 354 1.47 -4.45 13.74
N TYR A 355 1.86 -5.72 13.88
CA TYR A 355 3.25 -6.14 13.99
C TYR A 355 4.09 -5.64 12.81
N GLY A 356 3.46 -5.43 11.64
CA GLY A 356 4.11 -4.85 10.47
C GLY A 356 5.22 -5.72 9.88
N GLY A 357 5.19 -7.02 10.18
CA GLY A 357 6.16 -7.99 9.68
C GLY A 357 6.08 -8.24 8.17
N PRO A 358 7.00 -9.04 7.62
CA PRO A 358 7.07 -9.38 6.20
C PRO A 358 5.75 -9.76 5.53
N TYR A 359 5.00 -10.66 6.17
CA TYR A 359 3.76 -11.22 5.64
C TYR A 359 2.52 -10.67 6.34
N SER A 360 2.62 -9.63 7.17
CA SER A 360 1.52 -9.15 8.03
C SER A 360 0.24 -8.86 7.26
N ARG A 361 0.34 -8.01 6.22
CA ARG A 361 -0.78 -7.63 5.36
C ARG A 361 -1.32 -8.82 4.55
N TYR A 362 -0.46 -9.71 4.09
CA TYR A 362 -0.87 -10.92 3.37
C TYR A 362 -1.71 -11.83 4.29
N CYS A 363 -1.17 -12.17 5.46
CA CYS A 363 -1.84 -13.03 6.45
C CYS A 363 -3.15 -12.42 6.94
N PHE A 364 -3.18 -11.12 7.21
CA PHE A 364 -4.40 -10.43 7.57
C PHE A 364 -5.48 -10.58 6.47
N ASN A 365 -5.14 -10.30 5.21
CA ASN A 365 -6.09 -10.44 4.09
C ASN A 365 -6.49 -11.90 3.81
N LYS A 366 -5.63 -12.86 4.13
CA LYS A 366 -5.89 -14.31 4.02
C LYS A 366 -6.93 -14.81 5.02
N TYR A 367 -7.01 -14.22 6.22
CA TYR A 367 -7.86 -14.73 7.31
C TYR A 367 -8.98 -13.78 7.77
N LYS A 368 -8.91 -12.47 7.48
CA LYS A 368 -9.91 -11.51 7.98
C LYS A 368 -11.35 -11.89 7.64
N ALA A 369 -11.60 -12.34 6.40
CA ALA A 369 -12.92 -12.75 5.95
C ALA A 369 -13.42 -14.04 6.65
N LEU A 370 -12.51 -14.95 7.03
CA LEU A 370 -12.83 -16.15 7.80
C LEU A 370 -13.20 -15.82 9.24
N VAL A 371 -12.48 -14.87 9.87
CA VAL A 371 -12.81 -14.40 11.21
C VAL A 371 -14.18 -13.70 11.22
N SER A 372 -14.47 -12.86 10.22
CA SER A 372 -15.81 -12.26 10.08
C SER A 372 -16.92 -13.28 9.83
N TYR A 373 -16.62 -14.40 9.16
CA TYR A 373 -17.59 -15.46 8.89
C TYR A 373 -17.98 -16.27 10.15
N LEU A 374 -17.17 -16.27 11.20
CA LEU A 374 -17.40 -17.09 12.40
C LEU A 374 -18.80 -16.90 13.01
N ILE A 375 -19.30 -15.66 13.05
CA ILE A 375 -20.63 -15.34 13.57
C ILE A 375 -21.72 -16.02 12.73
N SER A 376 -21.67 -15.85 11.41
CA SER A 376 -22.62 -16.49 10.49
C SER A 376 -22.53 -18.01 10.58
N TYR A 377 -21.33 -18.57 10.72
CA TYR A 377 -21.16 -20.02 10.84
C TYR A 377 -21.82 -20.61 12.09
N LEU A 378 -21.65 -19.94 13.24
CA LEU A 378 -22.31 -20.33 14.49
C LEU A 378 -23.83 -20.23 14.41
N LEU A 379 -24.35 -19.20 13.73
CA LEU A 379 -25.78 -19.05 13.50
C LEU A 379 -26.32 -20.17 12.60
N ASP A 380 -25.64 -20.47 11.49
CA ASP A 380 -26.04 -21.53 10.55
C ASP A 380 -26.11 -22.90 11.23
N GLU A 381 -25.14 -23.25 12.06
CA GLU A 381 -25.19 -24.48 12.85
C GLU A 381 -26.35 -24.49 13.86
N SER A 382 -26.64 -23.33 14.46
CA SER A 382 -27.77 -23.19 15.38
C SER A 382 -29.12 -23.33 14.66
N ILE A 383 -29.22 -22.80 13.44
CA ILE A 383 -30.41 -22.92 12.58
C ILE A 383 -30.71 -24.38 12.27
N VAL A 384 -29.70 -25.19 11.95
CA VAL A 384 -29.90 -26.63 11.69
C VAL A 384 -30.51 -27.34 12.89
N CYS A 385 -30.13 -26.95 14.10
CA CYS A 385 -30.70 -27.50 15.33
C CYS A 385 -32.16 -27.06 15.53
N VAL A 386 -32.47 -25.79 15.30
CA VAL A 386 -33.82 -25.23 15.43
C VAL A 386 -34.77 -25.82 14.38
N GLU A 387 -34.36 -25.87 13.13
CA GLU A 387 -35.20 -26.36 12.03
C GLU A 387 -35.60 -27.84 12.20
N ARG A 388 -34.82 -28.63 12.96
CA ARG A 388 -35.17 -30.02 13.30
C ARG A 388 -36.32 -30.17 14.29
N GLU A 389 -36.64 -29.15 15.07
CA GLU A 389 -37.75 -29.22 16.04
C GLU A 389 -39.08 -28.75 15.44
N ILE A 390 -39.05 -27.90 14.42
CA ILE A 390 -40.22 -27.46 13.65
C ILE A 390 -41.13 -28.63 13.17
N PRO A 391 -40.64 -29.72 12.55
CA PRO A 391 -41.51 -30.81 12.11
C PRO A 391 -42.11 -31.60 13.27
N ARG A 392 -41.42 -31.64 14.42
CA ARG A 392 -41.88 -32.37 15.60
C ARG A 392 -43.05 -31.65 16.23
N LEU A 393 -43.02 -30.32 16.25
CA LEU A 393 -44.16 -29.49 16.62
C LEU A 393 -45.37 -29.71 15.69
N ALA A 394 -45.15 -29.82 14.37
CA ALA A 394 -46.24 -30.11 13.44
C ALA A 394 -46.85 -31.51 13.65
N ASN A 395 -46.02 -32.52 13.91
CA ASN A 395 -46.50 -33.86 14.23
C ASN A 395 -47.28 -33.88 15.56
N LEU A 396 -46.79 -33.15 16.56
CA LEU A 396 -47.49 -32.97 17.83
C LEU A 396 -48.87 -32.33 17.62
N ALA A 397 -48.99 -31.32 16.76
CA ALA A 397 -50.28 -30.71 16.41
C ALA A 397 -51.28 -31.74 15.87
N THR A 398 -50.81 -32.64 15.00
CA THR A 398 -51.65 -33.69 14.40
C THR A 398 -52.10 -34.72 15.44
N THR A 399 -51.19 -35.12 16.34
CA THR A 399 -51.51 -36.03 17.45
C THR A 399 -52.53 -35.39 18.40
N VAL A 400 -52.33 -34.13 18.77
CA VAL A 400 -53.26 -33.36 19.63
C VAL A 400 -54.65 -33.28 18.99
N GLN A 401 -54.73 -32.96 17.70
CA GLN A 401 -56.02 -32.94 16.99
C GLN A 401 -56.71 -34.31 17.02
N SER A 402 -55.95 -35.38 16.80
CA SER A 402 -56.50 -36.75 16.82
C SER A 402 -57.05 -37.13 18.20
N VAL A 403 -56.39 -36.71 19.29
CA VAL A 403 -56.89 -36.93 20.65
C VAL A 403 -58.19 -36.15 20.90
N LEU A 404 -58.27 -34.90 20.43
CA LEU A 404 -59.47 -34.07 20.54
C LEU A 404 -60.65 -34.68 19.76
N ASP A 405 -60.39 -35.17 18.54
CA ASP A 405 -61.41 -35.85 17.73
C ASP A 405 -61.91 -37.13 18.41
N VAL A 406 -60.99 -37.90 19.02
CA VAL A 406 -61.35 -39.11 19.78
C VAL A 406 -62.18 -38.79 21.03
N ASN A 407 -61.89 -37.67 21.70
CA ASN A 407 -62.65 -37.24 22.88
C ASN A 407 -64.09 -36.84 22.56
N ALA A 408 -64.39 -36.39 21.33
CA ALA A 408 -65.75 -36.07 20.93
C ALA A 408 -66.66 -37.33 20.91
N PHE A 409 -66.11 -38.48 20.50
CA PHE A 409 -66.84 -39.75 20.48
C PHE A 409 -67.32 -40.21 21.86
N ASP A 410 -66.66 -39.77 22.93
CA ASP A 410 -67.01 -40.19 24.30
C ASP A 410 -68.37 -39.66 24.78
N PHE A 411 -68.94 -38.66 24.10
CA PHE A 411 -70.22 -38.07 24.49
C PHE A 411 -71.23 -37.90 23.34
N GLU A 412 -70.84 -38.07 22.08
CA GLU A 412 -71.70 -37.73 20.93
C GLU A 412 -73.02 -38.52 20.89
N ASP A 413 -72.99 -39.81 21.26
CA ASP A 413 -74.15 -40.70 21.19
C ASP A 413 -75.10 -40.59 22.39
N ILE A 414 -74.74 -39.81 23.43
CA ILE A 414 -75.54 -39.71 24.67
C ILE A 414 -76.97 -39.27 24.35
N TYR A 415 -77.12 -38.28 23.48
CA TYR A 415 -78.42 -37.76 23.07
C TYR A 415 -79.28 -38.82 22.38
N ASP A 416 -78.69 -39.59 21.45
CA ASP A 416 -79.39 -40.61 20.68
C ASP A 416 -79.84 -41.76 21.59
N TRP A 417 -78.97 -42.22 22.49
CA TRP A 417 -79.33 -43.25 23.47
C TRP A 417 -80.43 -42.80 24.43
N LEU A 418 -80.37 -41.57 24.92
CA LEU A 418 -81.39 -41.03 25.81
C LEU A 418 -82.71 -40.73 25.09
N THR A 419 -82.68 -40.44 23.79
CA THR A 419 -83.88 -40.33 22.95
C THR A 419 -84.62 -41.67 22.89
N ILE A 420 -83.88 -42.78 22.71
CA ILE A 420 -84.46 -44.12 22.76
C ILE A 420 -85.08 -44.40 24.13
N CYS A 421 -84.40 -44.08 25.22
CA CYS A 421 -84.97 -44.24 26.57
C CYS A 421 -86.25 -43.40 26.73
N ASN A 422 -86.28 -42.17 26.21
CA ASN A 422 -87.42 -41.26 26.30
C ASN A 422 -88.70 -41.80 25.63
N GLU A 423 -88.57 -42.61 24.57
CA GLU A 423 -89.71 -43.19 23.84
C GLU A 423 -90.37 -44.38 24.56
N LEU A 424 -89.70 -44.97 25.58
CA LEU A 424 -90.21 -46.11 26.33
C LEU A 424 -91.45 -45.75 27.16
N GLN A 425 -92.57 -46.41 26.88
CA GLN A 425 -93.87 -46.10 27.51
C GLN A 425 -93.95 -46.58 28.97
N VAL A 426 -93.26 -47.67 29.33
CA VAL A 426 -93.26 -48.26 30.68
C VAL A 426 -92.25 -47.53 31.57
N SER A 427 -92.68 -47.03 32.73
CA SER A 427 -91.82 -46.23 33.62
C SER A 427 -90.63 -46.99 34.18
N THR A 428 -90.81 -48.28 34.55
CA THR A 428 -89.72 -49.13 35.06
C THR A 428 -88.65 -49.37 34.01
N ASP A 429 -89.04 -49.62 32.76
CA ASP A 429 -88.11 -49.86 31.64
C ASP A 429 -87.34 -48.58 31.29
N ARG A 430 -87.98 -47.43 31.45
CA ARG A 430 -87.38 -46.10 31.27
C ARG A 430 -86.30 -45.82 32.33
N THR A 431 -86.59 -46.11 33.60
CA THR A 431 -85.62 -46.01 34.69
C THR A 431 -84.45 -46.96 34.48
N GLU A 432 -84.70 -48.21 34.10
CA GLU A 432 -83.63 -49.18 33.82
C GLU A 432 -82.77 -48.76 32.62
N CYS A 433 -83.39 -48.20 31.58
CA CYS A 433 -82.69 -47.66 30.41
C CYS A 433 -81.73 -46.53 30.80
N VAL A 434 -82.23 -45.50 31.51
CA VAL A 434 -81.40 -44.37 31.97
C VAL A 434 -80.29 -44.83 32.90
N ALA A 435 -80.59 -45.69 33.86
CA ALA A 435 -79.59 -46.22 34.79
C ALA A 435 -78.46 -46.98 34.04
N ARG A 436 -78.79 -47.71 32.98
CA ARG A 436 -77.82 -48.46 32.17
C ARG A 436 -76.94 -47.55 31.31
N ILE A 437 -77.52 -46.49 30.73
CA ILE A 437 -76.75 -45.46 30.01
C ILE A 437 -75.85 -44.71 31.00
N ALA A 438 -76.39 -44.24 32.13
CA ALA A 438 -75.64 -43.55 33.17
C ALA A 438 -74.50 -44.41 33.73
N GLN A 439 -74.72 -45.72 33.94
CA GLN A 439 -73.69 -46.66 34.38
C GLN A 439 -72.54 -46.80 33.37
N SER A 440 -72.81 -46.63 32.07
CA SER A 440 -71.81 -46.74 31.01
C SER A 440 -71.05 -45.44 30.79
N TYR A 441 -71.76 -44.31 30.79
CA TYR A 441 -71.21 -42.99 30.45
C TYR A 441 -70.60 -42.26 31.66
N THR A 442 -70.95 -42.61 32.90
CA THR A 442 -70.30 -42.00 34.08
C THR A 442 -68.80 -42.35 34.15
N PRO A 443 -68.39 -43.64 34.02
CA PRO A 443 -66.97 -43.98 33.90
C PRO A 443 -66.33 -43.44 32.62
N LEU A 444 -67.08 -43.34 31.52
CA LEU A 444 -66.57 -42.76 30.28
C LEU A 444 -66.26 -41.26 30.44
N GLY A 445 -67.04 -40.54 31.25
CA GLY A 445 -66.76 -39.16 31.63
C GLY A 445 -65.50 -39.00 32.49
N ASP A 446 -65.16 -39.99 33.32
CA ASP A 446 -63.87 -40.02 34.02
C ASP A 446 -62.71 -40.26 33.03
N TYR A 447 -62.85 -41.21 32.10
CA TYR A 447 -61.85 -41.42 31.05
C TYR A 447 -61.69 -40.23 30.10
N PHE A 448 -62.77 -39.50 29.83
CA PHE A 448 -62.73 -38.26 29.05
C PHE A 448 -61.84 -37.21 29.74
N ALA A 449 -61.98 -37.05 31.06
CA ALA A 449 -61.13 -36.16 31.84
C ALA A 449 -59.65 -36.58 31.75
N ASP A 450 -59.35 -37.87 31.92
CA ASP A 450 -57.98 -38.39 31.81
C ASP A 450 -57.38 -38.15 30.39
N LYS A 451 -58.15 -38.38 29.32
CA LYS A 451 -57.69 -38.12 27.94
C LYS A 451 -57.50 -36.62 27.67
N TYR A 452 -58.33 -35.77 28.27
CA TYR A 452 -58.22 -34.32 28.15
C TYR A 452 -56.97 -33.81 28.89
N ASP A 453 -56.68 -34.31 30.11
CA ASP A 453 -55.45 -33.98 30.84
C ASP A 453 -54.20 -34.50 30.11
N LEU A 454 -54.28 -35.70 29.52
CA LEU A 454 -53.19 -36.29 28.73
C LEU A 454 -52.73 -35.38 27.57
N LEU A 455 -53.63 -34.59 26.98
CA LEU A 455 -53.30 -33.64 25.92
C LEU A 455 -52.35 -32.54 26.40
N PHE A 456 -52.54 -32.02 27.61
CA PHE A 456 -51.68 -31.00 28.21
C PHE A 456 -50.36 -31.60 28.70
N ASP A 457 -50.40 -32.80 29.28
CA ASP A 457 -49.19 -33.54 29.68
C ASP A 457 -48.30 -33.88 28.48
N LEU A 458 -48.90 -34.36 27.39
CA LEU A 458 -48.20 -34.66 26.14
C LEU A 458 -47.55 -33.40 25.57
N THR A 459 -48.29 -32.30 25.52
CA THR A 459 -47.79 -31.01 25.03
C THR A 459 -46.60 -30.54 25.85
N THR A 460 -46.74 -30.53 27.18
CA THR A 460 -45.69 -30.09 28.12
C THR A 460 -44.45 -30.97 28.01
N SER A 461 -44.63 -32.29 27.95
CA SER A 461 -43.54 -33.26 27.84
C SER A 461 -42.75 -33.08 26.53
N GLU A 462 -43.44 -32.98 25.39
CA GLU A 462 -42.77 -32.86 24.09
C GLU A 462 -42.09 -31.51 23.87
N VAL A 463 -42.70 -30.41 24.35
CA VAL A 463 -42.07 -29.09 24.30
C VAL A 463 -40.80 -29.05 25.15
N ASN A 464 -40.82 -29.65 26.35
CA ASN A 464 -39.62 -29.76 27.18
C ASN A 464 -38.57 -30.70 26.59
N ALA A 465 -38.97 -31.82 25.97
CA ALA A 465 -38.05 -32.70 25.26
C ALA A 465 -37.41 -31.98 24.06
N SER A 466 -38.19 -31.21 23.29
CA SER A 466 -37.70 -30.37 22.19
C SER A 466 -36.65 -29.37 22.68
N LYS A 467 -36.95 -28.66 23.77
CA LYS A 467 -36.02 -27.73 24.42
C LYS A 467 -34.68 -28.38 24.74
N GLN A 468 -34.68 -29.59 25.32
CA GLN A 468 -33.45 -30.29 25.66
C GLN A 468 -32.68 -30.78 24.42
N ARG A 469 -33.38 -31.27 23.39
CA ARG A 469 -32.74 -31.71 22.14
C ARG A 469 -32.08 -30.55 21.41
N ALA A 470 -32.75 -29.40 21.31
CA ALA A 470 -32.19 -28.19 20.73
C ALA A 470 -30.97 -27.70 21.53
N ASN A 471 -31.06 -27.67 22.86
CA ASN A 471 -29.96 -27.29 23.75
C ASN A 471 -28.71 -28.16 23.53
N ILE A 472 -28.88 -29.49 23.50
CA ILE A 472 -27.76 -30.43 23.28
C ILE A 472 -27.15 -30.20 21.90
N CYS A 473 -27.98 -30.08 20.86
CA CYS A 473 -27.52 -29.87 19.49
C CYS A 473 -26.69 -28.58 19.35
N ILE A 474 -27.23 -27.45 19.82
CA ILE A 474 -26.56 -26.15 19.72
C ILE A 474 -25.24 -26.15 20.49
N ASN A 475 -25.21 -26.68 21.71
CA ASN A 475 -23.98 -26.71 22.52
C ASN A 475 -22.91 -27.62 21.92
N LEU A 476 -23.29 -28.76 21.32
CA LEU A 476 -22.35 -29.63 20.63
C LEU A 476 -21.74 -28.94 19.40
N SER A 477 -22.55 -28.27 18.58
CA SER A 477 -22.06 -27.51 17.43
C SER A 477 -21.13 -26.37 17.85
N ARG A 478 -21.50 -25.60 18.88
CA ARG A 478 -20.65 -24.54 19.44
C ARG A 478 -19.32 -25.07 19.92
N ARG A 479 -19.33 -26.18 20.66
CA ARG A 479 -18.09 -26.80 21.14
C ARG A 479 -17.22 -27.29 20.00
N SER A 480 -17.80 -27.89 18.96
CA SER A 480 -17.05 -28.31 17.78
C SER A 480 -16.39 -27.14 17.05
N ILE A 481 -17.02 -25.96 17.04
CA ILE A 481 -16.46 -24.75 16.42
C ILE A 481 -15.38 -24.14 17.32
N ALA A 482 -15.63 -24.03 18.62
CA ALA A 482 -14.69 -23.45 19.58
C ALA A 482 -13.42 -24.29 19.74
N ASP A 483 -13.55 -25.60 19.98
CA ASP A 483 -12.43 -26.50 20.24
C ASP A 483 -11.66 -26.89 18.95
N GLY A 484 -12.29 -26.74 17.78
CA GLY A 484 -11.69 -27.07 16.48
C GLY A 484 -11.42 -25.83 15.63
N PHE A 485 -12.44 -25.37 14.91
CA PHE A 485 -12.29 -24.33 13.88
C PHE A 485 -11.65 -23.03 14.39
N MET A 486 -12.04 -22.53 15.56
CA MET A 486 -11.48 -21.29 16.12
C MET A 486 -10.02 -21.45 16.56
N ALA A 487 -9.69 -22.58 17.19
CA ALA A 487 -8.33 -22.89 17.62
C ALA A 487 -7.41 -23.05 16.40
N ASP A 488 -7.82 -23.85 15.42
CA ASP A 488 -7.09 -24.07 14.18
C ASP A 488 -6.88 -22.75 13.43
N LEU A 489 -7.92 -21.92 13.30
CA LEU A 489 -7.82 -20.63 12.63
C LEU A 489 -6.87 -19.67 13.36
N GLN A 490 -6.87 -19.68 14.69
CA GLN A 490 -5.95 -18.87 15.48
C GLN A 490 -4.50 -19.32 15.27
N ASP A 491 -4.23 -20.62 15.24
CA ASP A 491 -2.89 -21.16 15.02
C ASP A 491 -2.42 -20.92 13.57
N ASP A 492 -3.32 -21.10 12.59
CA ASP A 492 -3.09 -20.78 11.18
C ASP A 492 -2.70 -19.30 10.97
N ILE A 493 -3.31 -18.37 11.71
CA ILE A 493 -2.97 -16.94 11.67
C ILE A 493 -1.56 -16.72 12.22
N LYS A 494 -1.24 -17.30 13.38
CA LYS A 494 0.07 -17.16 14.03
C LYS A 494 1.18 -17.79 13.20
N GLN A 495 0.94 -18.96 12.60
CA GLN A 495 1.91 -19.65 11.76
C GLN A 495 2.15 -18.88 10.45
N CYS A 496 1.11 -18.27 9.87
CA CYS A 496 1.28 -17.39 8.72
C CYS A 496 2.19 -16.19 9.06
N ALA A 497 2.05 -15.63 10.27
CA ALA A 497 2.85 -14.50 10.72
C ALA A 497 4.32 -14.85 11.06
N ASN A 498 4.55 -16.05 11.63
CA ASN A 498 5.86 -16.54 12.07
C ASN A 498 6.28 -17.71 11.18
N VAL A 499 6.95 -17.45 10.06
CA VAL A 499 7.48 -18.53 9.21
C VAL A 499 8.75 -19.13 9.85
N TYR A 500 8.56 -19.94 10.88
CA TYR A 500 9.39 -21.11 11.17
C TYR A 500 8.48 -22.34 11.01
N GLU A 501 8.73 -23.08 9.94
CA GLU A 501 8.17 -24.39 9.57
C GLU A 501 6.65 -24.48 9.28
N MET A 502 6.32 -24.53 7.99
CA MET A 502 5.07 -25.10 7.49
C MET A 502 5.07 -26.62 7.68
N ASN A 503 4.35 -27.13 8.68
CA ASN A 503 3.88 -28.52 8.69
C ASN A 503 2.36 -28.55 8.49
N ARG A 504 1.96 -29.03 7.30
CA ARG A 504 0.57 -29.21 6.87
C ARG A 504 -0.12 -30.26 7.74
N LEU A 505 -1.23 -29.92 8.37
CA LEU A 505 -2.23 -30.90 8.80
C LEU A 505 -3.64 -30.32 8.64
N VAL A 506 -4.29 -30.73 7.56
CA VAL A 506 -5.74 -30.60 7.36
C VAL A 506 -6.37 -31.81 8.03
N LEU A 507 -7.26 -31.61 9.00
CA LEU A 507 -8.10 -32.70 9.51
C LEU A 507 -9.58 -32.35 9.42
N ALA A 508 -10.26 -33.06 8.52
CA ALA A 508 -11.70 -33.17 8.46
C ALA A 508 -12.16 -34.30 9.39
N PHE A 509 -13.17 -34.07 10.21
CA PHE A 509 -13.89 -35.14 10.92
C PHE A 509 -15.39 -35.10 10.59
N GLY A 510 -15.93 -36.29 10.33
CA GLY A 510 -17.36 -36.55 10.19
C GLY A 510 -17.81 -37.69 11.09
N ILE A 511 -19.11 -38.02 10.99
CA ILE A 511 -19.91 -39.17 11.51
C ILE A 511 -20.79 -38.82 12.75
N VAL A 512 -22.08 -39.20 12.93
CA VAL A 512 -23.19 -39.86 12.16
C VAL A 512 -24.51 -39.72 12.97
N CYS A 513 -25.67 -39.86 12.30
CA CYS A 513 -27.05 -40.20 12.73
C CYS A 513 -27.82 -39.40 13.80
N LEU A 514 -28.88 -38.69 13.36
CA LEU A 514 -30.30 -39.04 13.60
C LEU A 514 -31.26 -38.01 12.93
N LEU A 515 -32.30 -38.57 12.31
CA LEU A 515 -33.52 -38.09 11.62
C LEU A 515 -34.20 -36.81 12.17
N GLN A 516 -35.10 -36.06 11.50
CA GLN A 516 -35.44 -35.66 10.12
C GLN A 516 -36.67 -34.72 10.28
N GLY A 517 -36.75 -33.62 9.51
CA GLY A 517 -37.99 -32.86 9.22
C GLY A 517 -37.85 -31.31 9.17
N LEU A 518 -38.71 -30.68 8.36
CA LEU A 518 -38.71 -29.30 7.78
C LEU A 518 -39.09 -28.17 8.77
N PHE A 519 -38.71 -26.90 8.58
CA PHE A 519 -39.01 -26.00 7.45
C PHE A 519 -37.93 -24.93 7.22
N ALA A 520 -37.68 -24.58 5.95
CA ALA A 520 -36.95 -23.38 5.54
C ALA A 520 -37.58 -22.74 4.30
N GLU A 521 -37.33 -21.44 4.14
CA GLU A 521 -38.03 -20.55 3.21
C GLU A 521 -37.81 -20.92 1.73
N PRO A 522 -38.85 -20.87 0.87
CA PRO A 522 -38.93 -21.73 -0.30
C PRO A 522 -38.54 -21.04 -1.63
N ARG A 523 -37.72 -21.69 -2.47
CA ARG A 523 -37.63 -21.45 -3.93
C ARG A 523 -37.67 -22.78 -4.70
N PRO A 524 -38.46 -22.92 -5.79
CA PRO A 524 -38.47 -24.13 -6.59
C PRO A 524 -37.10 -24.30 -7.25
N GLY A 525 -36.58 -25.53 -7.40
CA GLY A 525 -35.32 -25.73 -8.12
C GLY A 525 -34.72 -27.13 -8.06
N PHE A 526 -33.49 -27.25 -8.58
CA PHE A 526 -32.68 -28.48 -8.61
C PHE A 526 -33.30 -29.63 -9.44
N GLY A 527 -34.12 -29.27 -10.44
CA GLY A 527 -34.85 -30.22 -11.29
C GLY A 527 -36.19 -30.68 -10.71
N LEU A 528 -36.56 -30.25 -9.51
CA LEU A 528 -37.87 -30.49 -8.91
C LEU A 528 -38.73 -29.23 -8.93
N THR A 529 -40.06 -29.38 -8.90
CA THR A 529 -40.97 -28.25 -8.66
C THR A 529 -41.04 -27.88 -7.18
N ASN A 530 -40.49 -28.72 -6.30
CA ASN A 530 -40.44 -28.51 -4.87
C ASN A 530 -39.44 -27.44 -4.48
N ASN A 531 -39.72 -26.81 -3.34
CA ASN A 531 -38.80 -25.88 -2.71
C ASN A 531 -37.79 -26.63 -1.82
N LEU A 532 -36.52 -26.27 -1.95
CA LEU A 532 -35.44 -26.85 -1.16
C LEU A 532 -34.90 -25.86 -0.13
N SER A 533 -34.62 -26.36 1.08
CA SER A 533 -34.12 -25.58 2.20
C SER A 533 -32.78 -24.88 1.91
N ALA A 534 -32.52 -23.74 2.57
CA ALA A 534 -31.30 -22.94 2.45
C ALA A 534 -30.99 -22.31 1.07
N THR A 535 -31.80 -22.57 0.03
CA THR A 535 -31.56 -22.08 -1.34
C THR A 535 -31.49 -20.54 -1.43
N SER A 536 -32.29 -19.81 -0.65
CA SER A 536 -32.25 -18.34 -0.59
C SER A 536 -30.90 -17.82 -0.06
N LYS A 537 -30.42 -18.39 1.05
CA LYS A 537 -29.11 -18.06 1.64
C LYS A 537 -27.94 -18.43 0.74
N ILE A 538 -27.99 -19.60 0.10
CA ILE A 538 -26.95 -19.99 -0.87
C ILE A 538 -26.94 -19.00 -2.04
N THR A 539 -28.11 -18.48 -2.45
CA THR A 539 -28.20 -17.45 -3.49
C THR A 539 -27.56 -16.13 -3.05
N GLU A 540 -27.76 -15.72 -1.80
CA GLU A 540 -27.12 -14.53 -1.21
C GLU A 540 -25.60 -14.67 -1.20
N GLU A 541 -25.08 -15.79 -0.69
CA GLU A 541 -23.64 -16.06 -0.65
C GLU A 541 -23.01 -16.15 -2.05
N LYS A 542 -23.75 -16.71 -3.01
CA LYS A 542 -23.37 -16.69 -4.43
C LYS A 542 -23.30 -15.27 -4.98
N ASN A 543 -24.26 -14.40 -4.62
CA ASN A 543 -24.25 -13.00 -5.07
C ASN A 543 -23.07 -12.22 -4.47
N ASP A 544 -22.72 -12.47 -3.21
CA ASP A 544 -21.55 -11.87 -2.58
C ASP A 544 -20.25 -12.37 -3.24
N ALA A 545 -20.15 -13.68 -3.51
CA ALA A 545 -19.01 -14.25 -4.24
C ALA A 545 -18.89 -13.64 -5.64
N LYS A 546 -20.03 -13.42 -6.32
CA LYS A 546 -20.08 -12.72 -7.60
C LYS A 546 -19.64 -11.27 -7.47
N SER A 547 -20.06 -10.55 -6.44
CA SER A 547 -19.63 -9.17 -6.18
C SER A 547 -18.10 -9.06 -6.03
N GLU A 548 -17.49 -9.98 -5.28
CA GLU A 548 -16.02 -10.02 -5.18
C GLU A 548 -15.34 -10.40 -6.50
N SER A 549 -15.92 -11.34 -7.26
CA SER A 549 -15.43 -11.67 -8.61
C SER A 549 -15.51 -10.49 -9.58
N ASP A 550 -16.58 -9.70 -9.49
CA ASP A 550 -16.79 -8.51 -10.30
C ASP A 550 -15.77 -7.42 -9.89
N ALA A 551 -15.49 -7.28 -8.60
CA ALA A 551 -14.44 -6.39 -8.10
C ALA A 551 -13.03 -6.81 -8.56
N ILE A 552 -12.74 -8.12 -8.68
CA ILE A 552 -11.50 -8.61 -9.29
C ILE A 552 -11.47 -8.26 -10.78
N SER A 553 -12.57 -8.46 -11.51
CA SER A 553 -12.65 -8.17 -12.95
C SER A 553 -12.51 -6.69 -13.29
N ALA A 554 -12.80 -5.81 -12.32
CA ALA A 554 -12.67 -4.37 -12.45
C ALA A 554 -11.23 -3.86 -12.22
N LEU A 555 -10.30 -4.72 -11.77
CA LEU A 555 -8.89 -4.34 -11.64
C LEU A 555 -8.29 -4.06 -13.02
N THR A 556 -7.56 -2.96 -13.14
CA THR A 556 -6.88 -2.57 -14.38
C THR A 556 -5.39 -2.40 -14.13
N VAL A 557 -4.58 -2.81 -15.11
CA VAL A 557 -3.13 -2.60 -15.10
C VAL A 557 -2.81 -1.42 -16.02
N ALA A 558 -2.11 -0.41 -15.51
CA ALA A 558 -1.76 0.76 -16.29
C ALA A 558 -0.86 0.40 -17.50
N ALA A 559 -0.88 1.26 -18.52
CA ALA A 559 0.05 1.14 -19.62
C ALA A 559 1.48 1.41 -19.14
N LEU A 560 2.42 0.56 -19.58
CA LEU A 560 3.82 0.66 -19.20
C LEU A 560 4.57 1.62 -20.13
N THR A 561 5.46 2.42 -19.55
CA THR A 561 6.23 3.46 -20.24
C THR A 561 7.74 3.22 -20.15
N SER A 562 8.19 2.41 -19.18
CA SER A 562 9.60 2.09 -18.97
C SER A 562 10.21 1.30 -20.13
N GLY A 563 9.42 0.43 -20.79
CA GLY A 563 9.90 -0.52 -21.79
C GLY A 563 10.63 -1.72 -21.19
N MET A 564 10.54 -1.95 -19.87
CA MET A 564 11.14 -3.12 -19.23
C MET A 564 10.37 -4.40 -19.57
N THR A 565 11.05 -5.36 -20.19
CA THR A 565 10.44 -6.62 -20.67
C THR A 565 9.82 -7.43 -19.54
N LYS A 566 10.50 -7.57 -18.39
CA LYS A 566 9.97 -8.31 -17.23
C LYS A 566 8.63 -7.75 -16.76
N LEU A 567 8.49 -6.42 -16.63
CA LEU A 567 7.23 -5.78 -16.24
C LEU A 567 6.11 -6.03 -17.25
N THR A 568 6.43 -6.03 -18.55
CA THR A 568 5.48 -6.36 -19.62
C THR A 568 4.98 -7.80 -19.53
N THR A 569 5.88 -8.74 -19.21
CA THR A 569 5.54 -10.14 -18.96
C THR A 569 4.58 -10.26 -17.77
N VAL A 570 4.90 -9.65 -16.62
CA VAL A 570 4.02 -9.71 -15.43
C VAL A 570 2.68 -9.08 -15.71
N LYS A 571 2.63 -7.90 -16.33
CA LYS A 571 1.40 -7.23 -16.72
C LYS A 571 0.48 -8.17 -17.50
N THR A 572 1.00 -8.82 -18.54
CA THR A 572 0.24 -9.75 -19.39
C THR A 572 -0.31 -10.93 -18.57
N LYS A 573 0.51 -11.47 -17.67
CA LYS A 573 0.12 -12.59 -16.79
C LYS A 573 -0.96 -12.19 -15.79
N VAL A 574 -0.82 -11.03 -15.15
CA VAL A 574 -1.81 -10.47 -14.22
C VAL A 574 -3.14 -10.16 -14.92
N GLU A 575 -3.11 -9.55 -16.11
CA GLU A 575 -4.32 -9.31 -16.92
C GLU A 575 -5.02 -10.62 -17.32
N THR A 576 -4.24 -11.66 -17.61
CA THR A 576 -4.76 -13.01 -17.89
C THR A 576 -5.44 -13.59 -16.64
N VAL A 577 -4.81 -13.51 -15.47
CA VAL A 577 -5.41 -13.97 -14.21
C VAL A 577 -6.71 -13.24 -13.92
N ILE A 578 -6.72 -11.90 -13.96
CA ILE A 578 -7.92 -11.08 -13.75
C ILE A 578 -9.06 -11.55 -14.65
N THR A 579 -8.79 -11.68 -15.95
CA THR A 579 -9.81 -12.00 -16.94
C THR A 579 -10.33 -13.44 -16.78
N GLN A 580 -9.42 -14.42 -16.80
CA GLN A 580 -9.80 -15.84 -16.83
C GLN A 580 -10.36 -16.30 -15.48
N PHE A 581 -9.75 -15.88 -14.35
CA PHE A 581 -10.23 -16.25 -13.02
C PHE A 581 -11.66 -15.74 -12.79
N SER A 582 -11.92 -14.44 -13.04
CA SER A 582 -13.25 -13.87 -12.88
C SER A 582 -14.28 -14.51 -13.82
N GLN A 583 -13.92 -14.82 -15.07
CA GLN A 583 -14.81 -15.52 -16.00
C GLN A 583 -15.21 -16.91 -15.47
N LYS A 584 -14.26 -17.67 -14.90
CA LYS A 584 -14.56 -18.99 -14.34
C LYS A 584 -15.44 -18.90 -13.08
N VAL A 585 -15.17 -17.96 -12.18
CA VAL A 585 -16.01 -17.76 -10.98
C VAL A 585 -17.43 -17.28 -11.36
N GLN A 586 -17.57 -16.38 -12.33
CA GLN A 586 -18.87 -15.97 -12.86
C GLN A 586 -19.63 -17.14 -13.50
N ALA A 587 -18.94 -18.01 -14.24
CA ALA A 587 -19.57 -19.21 -14.81
C ALA A 587 -20.10 -20.17 -13.73
N VAL A 588 -19.41 -20.30 -12.59
CA VAL A 588 -19.89 -21.06 -11.43
C VAL A 588 -21.17 -20.43 -10.87
N ALA A 589 -21.20 -19.10 -10.72
CA ALA A 589 -22.39 -18.37 -10.28
C ALA A 589 -23.58 -18.54 -11.24
N THR A 590 -23.37 -18.43 -12.55
CA THR A 590 -24.41 -18.67 -13.58
C THR A 590 -24.86 -20.13 -13.63
N GLY A 591 -23.94 -21.08 -13.43
CA GLY A 591 -24.26 -22.49 -13.31
C GLY A 591 -25.19 -22.75 -12.11
N TYR A 592 -24.96 -22.07 -10.99
CA TYR A 592 -25.85 -22.13 -9.84
C TYR A 592 -27.24 -21.54 -10.14
N ASP A 593 -27.31 -20.40 -10.84
CA ASP A 593 -28.61 -19.82 -11.25
C ASP A 593 -29.40 -20.77 -12.16
N THR A 594 -28.70 -21.51 -13.03
CA THR A 594 -29.30 -22.56 -13.87
C THR A 594 -29.82 -23.73 -13.02
N LEU A 595 -29.03 -24.16 -12.02
CA LEU A 595 -29.41 -25.23 -11.10
C LEU A 595 -30.68 -24.88 -10.31
N VAL A 596 -30.77 -23.66 -9.77
CA VAL A 596 -31.95 -23.19 -9.02
C VAL A 596 -33.14 -22.97 -9.95
N GLY A 597 -32.94 -22.54 -11.20
CA GLY A 597 -34.03 -22.33 -12.16
C GLY A 597 -34.66 -23.60 -12.75
N ALA A 598 -33.98 -24.75 -12.65
CA ALA A 598 -34.44 -25.99 -13.26
C ALA A 598 -35.59 -26.66 -12.46
N THR A 599 -36.70 -26.96 -13.14
CA THR A 599 -37.93 -27.54 -12.54
C THR A 599 -38.57 -28.62 -13.42
N ASP A 600 -37.87 -29.06 -14.47
CA ASP A 600 -38.38 -29.89 -15.57
C ASP A 600 -38.36 -31.41 -15.29
N GLY A 601 -37.93 -31.84 -14.11
CA GLY A 601 -37.76 -33.25 -13.76
C GLY A 601 -36.46 -33.88 -14.24
N ASN A 602 -35.59 -33.14 -14.93
CA ASN A 602 -34.31 -33.65 -15.40
C ASN A 602 -33.18 -33.29 -14.43
N ILE A 603 -33.05 -34.07 -13.37
CA ILE A 603 -32.09 -33.83 -12.29
C ILE A 603 -30.63 -33.83 -12.81
N ASP A 604 -30.29 -34.71 -13.74
CA ASP A 604 -28.93 -34.75 -14.30
C ASP A 604 -28.59 -33.48 -15.08
N ASN A 605 -29.53 -32.99 -15.91
CA ASN A 605 -29.34 -31.74 -16.65
C ASN A 605 -29.38 -30.51 -15.74
N ALA A 606 -30.12 -30.53 -14.63
CA ALA A 606 -30.15 -29.42 -13.69
C ALA A 606 -28.77 -29.20 -13.01
N PHE A 607 -28.12 -30.28 -12.58
CA PHE A 607 -26.82 -30.21 -11.88
C PHE A 607 -25.62 -30.16 -12.83
N GLY A 608 -25.75 -30.66 -14.05
CA GLY A 608 -24.67 -30.73 -15.04
C GLY A 608 -23.92 -29.40 -15.26
N PRO A 609 -24.61 -28.28 -15.58
CA PRO A 609 -23.98 -26.99 -15.83
C PRO A 609 -23.15 -26.47 -14.64
N PHE A 610 -23.67 -26.57 -13.42
CA PHE A 610 -22.98 -26.11 -12.22
C PHE A 610 -21.73 -26.93 -11.92
N ILE A 611 -21.82 -28.26 -11.99
CA ILE A 611 -20.67 -29.16 -11.79
C ILE A 611 -19.61 -28.93 -12.87
N THR A 612 -20.03 -28.78 -14.12
CA THR A 612 -19.13 -28.50 -15.25
C THR A 612 -18.40 -27.17 -15.08
N ALA A 613 -19.10 -26.13 -14.60
CA ALA A 613 -18.49 -24.83 -14.31
C ALA A 613 -17.45 -24.92 -13.19
N ILE A 614 -17.72 -25.69 -12.13
CA ILE A 614 -16.74 -25.93 -11.06
C ILE A 614 -15.51 -26.66 -11.62
N ASP A 615 -15.69 -27.70 -12.43
CA ASP A 615 -14.59 -28.44 -13.04
C ASP A 615 -13.75 -27.58 -13.98
N ALA A 616 -14.39 -26.69 -14.75
CA ALA A 616 -13.70 -25.74 -15.60
C ALA A 616 -12.87 -24.72 -14.79
N ALA A 617 -13.37 -24.27 -13.63
CA ALA A 617 -12.63 -23.38 -12.74
C ALA A 617 -11.42 -24.10 -12.11
N VAL A 618 -11.60 -25.32 -11.62
CA VAL A 618 -10.51 -26.15 -11.07
C VAL A 618 -9.45 -26.44 -12.14
N THR A 619 -9.87 -26.80 -13.36
CA THR A 619 -8.96 -27.08 -14.48
C THR A 619 -8.13 -25.86 -14.85
N TYR A 620 -8.75 -24.67 -14.92
CA TYR A 620 -8.03 -23.44 -15.17
C TYR A 620 -6.99 -23.16 -14.07
N ILE A 621 -7.39 -23.24 -12.80
CA ILE A 621 -6.50 -22.93 -11.68
C ILE A 621 -5.31 -23.88 -11.62
N THR A 622 -5.56 -25.19 -11.78
CA THR A 622 -4.52 -26.23 -11.70
C THR A 622 -3.69 -26.38 -12.98
N GLY A 623 -4.15 -25.82 -14.11
CA GLY A 623 -3.44 -25.78 -15.39
C GLY A 623 -2.81 -24.42 -15.68
N ASP A 624 -3.57 -23.55 -16.36
CA ASP A 624 -3.09 -22.23 -16.80
C ASP A 624 -2.68 -21.34 -15.62
N GLY A 625 -3.46 -21.33 -14.52
CA GLY A 625 -3.15 -20.58 -13.31
C GLY A 625 -1.83 -21.00 -12.67
N ALA A 626 -1.59 -22.31 -12.56
CA ALA A 626 -0.34 -22.87 -12.07
C ALA A 626 0.85 -22.58 -13.02
N THR A 627 0.61 -22.59 -14.33
CA THR A 627 1.60 -22.20 -15.34
C THR A 627 1.99 -20.74 -15.18
N ILE A 628 1.02 -19.84 -14.94
CA ILE A 628 1.29 -18.43 -14.67
C ILE A 628 2.17 -18.25 -13.42
N ALA A 629 1.87 -18.95 -12.31
CA ALA A 629 2.72 -18.91 -11.12
C ALA A 629 4.15 -19.41 -11.42
N THR A 630 4.28 -20.49 -12.19
CA THR A 630 5.59 -21.03 -12.62
C THR A 630 6.36 -20.03 -13.50
N ASP A 631 5.69 -19.36 -14.43
CA ASP A 631 6.31 -18.35 -15.29
C ASP A 631 6.81 -17.13 -14.49
N LEU A 632 6.06 -16.72 -13.46
CA LEU A 632 6.47 -15.64 -12.55
C LEU A 632 7.70 -16.04 -11.72
N ALA A 633 7.72 -17.27 -11.18
CA ALA A 633 8.89 -17.80 -10.49
C ALA A 633 10.11 -17.88 -11.42
N GLY A 634 9.91 -18.25 -12.69
CA GLY A 634 10.95 -18.34 -13.71
C GLY A 634 11.64 -17.01 -14.06
N ILE A 635 11.03 -15.87 -13.71
CA ILE A 635 11.64 -14.53 -13.86
C ILE A 635 12.07 -13.90 -12.52
N SER A 636 12.18 -14.74 -11.48
CA SER A 636 12.55 -14.40 -10.09
C SER A 636 11.48 -13.65 -9.29
N TYR A 637 10.20 -13.77 -9.63
CA TYR A 637 9.08 -13.18 -8.88
C TYR A 637 8.37 -14.21 -7.99
N THR A 638 9.17 -14.82 -7.10
CA THR A 638 8.79 -15.95 -6.25
C THR A 638 7.70 -15.61 -5.23
N GLY A 639 7.78 -14.49 -4.53
CA GLY A 639 6.75 -14.09 -3.58
C GLY A 639 5.36 -13.93 -4.20
N ILE A 640 5.25 -13.37 -5.42
CA ILE A 640 3.96 -13.31 -6.13
C ILE A 640 3.48 -14.71 -6.53
N ALA A 641 4.38 -15.55 -7.05
CA ALA A 641 4.07 -16.91 -7.46
C ALA A 641 3.57 -17.77 -6.28
N ASP A 642 4.21 -17.66 -5.12
CA ASP A 642 3.86 -18.39 -3.90
C ASP A 642 2.52 -17.94 -3.35
N GLN A 643 2.27 -16.63 -3.31
CA GLN A 643 0.99 -16.07 -2.87
C GLN A 643 -0.17 -16.52 -3.78
N LEU A 644 0.03 -16.49 -5.10
CA LEU A 644 -0.97 -17.00 -6.06
C LEU A 644 -1.20 -18.50 -5.86
N THR A 645 -0.14 -19.28 -5.69
CA THR A 645 -0.21 -20.73 -5.48
C THR A 645 -0.98 -21.08 -4.21
N ASP A 646 -0.73 -20.38 -3.11
CA ASP A 646 -1.46 -20.56 -1.84
C ASP A 646 -2.94 -20.20 -1.99
N ALA A 647 -3.25 -19.04 -2.57
CA ALA A 647 -4.64 -18.61 -2.81
C ALA A 647 -5.40 -19.59 -3.72
N PHE A 648 -4.76 -20.03 -4.82
CA PHE A 648 -5.32 -20.99 -5.75
C PHE A 648 -5.53 -22.37 -5.12
N THR A 649 -4.60 -22.83 -4.29
CA THR A 649 -4.76 -24.09 -3.53
C THR A 649 -6.00 -24.04 -2.64
N ARG A 650 -6.22 -22.92 -1.93
CA ARG A 650 -7.41 -22.72 -1.09
C ARG A 650 -8.70 -22.71 -1.90
N ILE A 651 -8.72 -22.01 -3.03
CA ILE A 651 -9.90 -21.93 -3.89
C ILE A 651 -10.22 -23.28 -4.51
N VAL A 652 -9.23 -24.05 -4.97
CA VAL A 652 -9.42 -25.41 -5.48
C VAL A 652 -10.00 -26.31 -4.39
N GLY A 653 -9.48 -26.23 -3.17
CA GLY A 653 -10.06 -26.95 -2.02
C GLY A 653 -11.52 -26.58 -1.76
N GLY A 654 -11.84 -25.28 -1.76
CA GLY A 654 -13.22 -24.78 -1.57
C GLY A 654 -14.17 -25.22 -2.69
N LEU A 655 -13.75 -25.10 -3.96
CA LEU A 655 -14.51 -25.57 -5.12
C LEU A 655 -14.75 -27.08 -5.07
N GLY A 656 -13.75 -27.85 -4.64
CA GLY A 656 -13.85 -29.30 -4.45
C GLY A 656 -14.87 -29.68 -3.37
N ASP A 657 -14.91 -28.95 -2.25
CA ASP A 657 -15.91 -29.17 -1.19
C ASP A 657 -17.32 -28.80 -1.71
N VAL A 658 -17.49 -27.64 -2.36
CA VAL A 658 -18.77 -27.23 -2.99
C VAL A 658 -19.26 -28.30 -3.96
N LYS A 659 -18.38 -28.81 -4.84
CA LYS A 659 -18.73 -29.90 -5.77
C LYS A 659 -19.19 -31.15 -5.03
N THR A 660 -18.45 -31.55 -4.00
CA THR A 660 -18.76 -32.73 -3.19
C THR A 660 -20.12 -32.60 -2.50
N LYS A 661 -20.40 -31.45 -1.86
CA LYS A 661 -21.69 -31.20 -1.21
C LYS A 661 -22.82 -31.11 -2.22
N THR A 662 -22.59 -30.50 -3.37
CA THR A 662 -23.56 -30.43 -4.47
C THR A 662 -23.92 -31.83 -4.99
N LEU A 663 -22.95 -32.73 -5.15
CA LEU A 663 -23.21 -34.12 -5.56
C LEU A 663 -23.98 -34.91 -4.50
N ALA A 664 -23.76 -34.62 -3.21
CA ALA A 664 -24.57 -35.19 -2.14
C ALA A 664 -26.02 -34.71 -2.22
N VAL A 665 -26.26 -33.41 -2.48
CA VAL A 665 -27.61 -32.88 -2.75
C VAL A 665 -28.23 -33.55 -3.98
N LYS A 666 -27.47 -33.66 -5.09
CA LYS A 666 -27.92 -34.34 -6.32
C LYS A 666 -28.38 -35.77 -6.05
N THR A 667 -27.62 -36.52 -5.28
CA THR A 667 -27.94 -37.92 -4.92
C THR A 667 -29.24 -37.99 -4.13
N GLY A 668 -29.44 -37.09 -3.16
CA GLY A 668 -30.68 -37.00 -2.40
C GLY A 668 -31.88 -36.61 -3.27
N VAL A 669 -31.71 -35.61 -4.14
CA VAL A 669 -32.77 -35.15 -5.05
C VAL A 669 -33.18 -36.25 -6.04
N LEU A 670 -32.21 -36.97 -6.61
CA LEU A 670 -32.48 -38.08 -7.52
C LEU A 670 -33.20 -39.23 -6.81
N ALA A 671 -32.81 -39.56 -5.58
CA ALA A 671 -33.50 -40.57 -4.78
C ALA A 671 -34.94 -40.15 -4.46
N ALA A 672 -35.18 -38.88 -4.13
CA ALA A 672 -36.52 -38.34 -3.93
C ALA A 672 -37.38 -38.42 -5.19
N PHE A 673 -36.82 -38.03 -6.34
CA PHE A 673 -37.48 -38.13 -7.64
C PHE A 673 -37.84 -39.59 -7.98
N ASN A 674 -36.90 -40.52 -7.82
CA ASN A 674 -37.13 -41.93 -8.12
C ASN A 674 -38.18 -42.57 -7.20
N SER A 675 -38.27 -42.13 -5.94
CA SER A 675 -39.31 -42.58 -5.01
C SER A 675 -40.69 -42.03 -5.38
N ALA A 676 -40.79 -40.80 -5.89
CA ALA A 676 -42.06 -40.17 -6.27
C ALA A 676 -42.47 -40.40 -7.73
N GLN A 677 -41.54 -40.76 -8.61
CA GLN A 677 -41.71 -40.85 -10.07
C GLN A 677 -42.30 -39.57 -10.69
N SER A 678 -41.99 -38.42 -10.09
CA SER A 678 -42.59 -37.11 -10.43
C SER A 678 -41.65 -35.97 -10.04
N PRO A 679 -41.57 -34.88 -10.83
CA PRO A 679 -40.85 -33.66 -10.45
C PRO A 679 -41.52 -32.93 -9.27
N SER A 680 -42.81 -33.21 -9.01
CA SER A 680 -43.53 -32.79 -7.82
C SER A 680 -43.52 -33.94 -6.82
N VAL A 681 -42.55 -33.90 -5.92
CA VAL A 681 -42.30 -34.90 -4.87
C VAL A 681 -43.10 -34.51 -3.63
N ASN A 682 -43.73 -35.47 -2.96
CA ASN A 682 -44.32 -35.19 -1.64
C ASN A 682 -43.23 -34.73 -0.65
N SER A 683 -43.54 -33.76 0.20
CA SER A 683 -42.59 -33.19 1.16
C SER A 683 -41.98 -34.25 2.09
N ASP A 684 -42.69 -35.32 2.45
CA ASP A 684 -42.18 -36.41 3.29
C ASP A 684 -41.13 -37.25 2.55
N VAL A 685 -41.38 -37.58 1.29
CA VAL A 685 -40.42 -38.29 0.43
C VAL A 685 -39.19 -37.42 0.18
N LEU A 686 -39.37 -36.11 -0.05
CA LEU A 686 -38.25 -35.19 -0.24
C LEU A 686 -37.37 -35.10 1.01
N ARG A 687 -37.97 -34.99 2.21
CA ARG A 687 -37.24 -34.98 3.50
C ARG A 687 -36.47 -36.27 3.74
N GLN A 688 -37.02 -37.41 3.31
CA GLN A 688 -36.41 -38.71 3.50
C GLN A 688 -35.03 -38.78 2.82
N HIS A 689 -34.89 -38.12 1.68
CA HIS A 689 -33.70 -38.23 0.83
C HIS A 689 -32.83 -36.95 0.80
N VAL A 690 -33.42 -35.76 0.94
CA VAL A 690 -32.72 -34.46 1.00
C VAL A 690 -32.83 -33.90 2.41
N THR A 691 -31.81 -34.17 3.22
CA THR A 691 -31.78 -33.71 4.61
C THR A 691 -31.33 -32.26 4.72
N LEU A 692 -31.84 -31.52 5.72
CA LEU A 692 -31.41 -30.15 6.05
C LEU A 692 -29.89 -30.05 6.17
N LYS A 693 -29.26 -31.03 6.84
CA LYS A 693 -27.80 -31.10 6.97
C LYS A 693 -27.10 -31.07 5.61
N THR A 694 -27.65 -31.71 4.59
CA THR A 694 -27.03 -31.74 3.25
C THR A 694 -27.08 -30.36 2.58
N MET A 695 -28.20 -29.64 2.71
CA MET A 695 -28.34 -28.28 2.17
C MET A 695 -27.49 -27.26 2.94
N TYR A 696 -27.46 -27.33 4.27
CA TYR A 696 -26.63 -26.42 5.08
C TYR A 696 -25.13 -26.72 4.96
N ASN A 697 -24.74 -27.97 4.74
CA ASN A 697 -23.35 -28.29 4.36
C ASN A 697 -22.96 -27.62 3.04
N LEU A 698 -23.86 -27.60 2.05
CA LEU A 698 -23.63 -26.88 0.80
C LEU A 698 -23.51 -25.38 1.05
N LEU A 699 -24.41 -24.78 1.84
CA LEU A 699 -24.32 -23.36 2.25
C LEU A 699 -22.95 -23.04 2.87
N SER A 700 -22.53 -23.79 3.89
CA SER A 700 -21.23 -23.56 4.54
C SER A 700 -20.05 -23.67 3.56
N SER A 701 -20.09 -24.64 2.63
CA SER A 701 -19.04 -24.78 1.61
C SER A 701 -18.98 -23.59 0.65
N VAL A 702 -20.15 -23.04 0.25
CA VAL A 702 -20.25 -21.86 -0.62
C VAL A 702 -19.77 -20.61 0.12
N THR A 703 -20.18 -20.40 1.37
CA THR A 703 -19.71 -19.26 2.16
C THR A 703 -18.20 -19.32 2.41
N LYS A 704 -17.64 -20.50 2.72
CA LYS A 704 -16.18 -20.68 2.85
C LYS A 704 -15.45 -20.33 1.55
N LEU A 705 -15.92 -20.83 0.40
CA LEU A 705 -15.35 -20.47 -0.90
C LEU A 705 -15.39 -18.95 -1.14
N ARG A 706 -16.51 -18.28 -0.83
CA ARG A 706 -16.61 -16.81 -0.91
C ARG A 706 -15.52 -16.13 -0.07
N THR A 707 -15.26 -16.60 1.15
CA THR A 707 -14.23 -15.99 2.03
C THR A 707 -12.80 -16.14 1.50
N TYR A 708 -12.55 -17.02 0.52
CA TYR A 708 -11.21 -17.17 -0.08
C TYR A 708 -10.94 -16.19 -1.24
N LEU A 709 -11.98 -15.64 -1.88
CA LEU A 709 -11.84 -14.75 -3.04
C LEU A 709 -11.13 -13.42 -2.74
N PRO A 710 -11.36 -12.74 -1.59
CA PRO A 710 -10.69 -11.46 -1.28
C PRO A 710 -9.17 -11.53 -1.28
N LEU A 711 -8.58 -12.70 -1.01
CA LEU A 711 -7.13 -12.89 -1.05
C LEU A 711 -6.56 -12.71 -2.47
N VAL A 712 -7.22 -13.26 -3.48
CA VAL A 712 -6.81 -13.11 -4.90
C VAL A 712 -6.84 -11.63 -5.29
N LYS A 713 -7.90 -10.92 -4.93
CA LYS A 713 -8.03 -9.47 -5.14
C LYS A 713 -6.87 -8.70 -4.50
N TYR A 714 -6.52 -9.03 -3.27
CA TYR A 714 -5.39 -8.41 -2.57
C TYR A 714 -4.06 -8.66 -3.29
N ILE A 715 -3.77 -9.90 -3.69
CA ILE A 715 -2.52 -10.25 -4.38
C ILE A 715 -2.40 -9.50 -5.71
N LEU A 716 -3.49 -9.49 -6.50
CA LEU A 716 -3.52 -8.80 -7.80
C LEU A 716 -3.36 -7.29 -7.62
N LYS A 717 -4.09 -6.67 -6.69
CA LYS A 717 -3.96 -5.23 -6.40
C LYS A 717 -2.53 -4.86 -5.98
N THR A 718 -1.96 -5.60 -5.03
CA THR A 718 -0.58 -5.43 -4.55
C THR A 718 0.43 -5.55 -5.69
N THR A 719 0.24 -6.52 -6.60
CA THR A 719 1.10 -6.70 -7.77
C THR A 719 0.97 -5.55 -8.76
N ILE A 720 -0.25 -5.07 -9.02
CA ILE A 720 -0.51 -3.91 -9.90
C ILE A 720 0.18 -2.65 -9.37
N GLU A 721 0.08 -2.40 -8.07
CA GLU A 721 0.77 -1.28 -7.41
C GLU A 721 2.30 -1.39 -7.56
N ASN A 722 2.86 -2.59 -7.39
CA ASN A 722 4.30 -2.83 -7.59
C ASN A 722 4.73 -2.58 -9.04
N ILE A 723 3.94 -3.04 -10.02
CA ILE A 723 4.19 -2.80 -11.45
C ILE A 723 4.21 -1.29 -11.74
N ALA A 724 3.21 -0.56 -11.23
CA ALA A 724 3.10 0.88 -11.46
C ALA A 724 4.25 1.68 -10.85
N GLU A 725 4.65 1.34 -9.61
CA GLU A 725 5.80 1.94 -8.93
C GLU A 725 7.10 1.64 -9.70
N ALA A 726 7.34 0.38 -10.07
CA ALA A 726 8.52 -0.03 -10.83
C ALA A 726 8.60 0.66 -12.21
N ASP A 727 7.48 0.72 -12.95
CA ASP A 727 7.43 1.35 -14.27
C ASP A 727 7.70 2.85 -14.19
N THR A 728 7.06 3.53 -13.24
CA THR A 728 7.23 4.96 -13.00
C THR A 728 8.69 5.28 -12.65
N TYR A 729 9.29 4.48 -11.78
CA TYR A 729 10.68 4.64 -11.36
C TYR A 729 11.65 4.46 -12.53
N VAL A 730 11.55 3.37 -13.29
CA VAL A 730 12.43 3.12 -14.44
C VAL A 730 12.24 4.18 -15.53
N ALA A 731 11.01 4.64 -15.76
CA ALA A 731 10.72 5.72 -16.69
C ALA A 731 11.37 7.05 -16.25
N ALA A 732 11.36 7.35 -14.94
CA ALA A 732 12.04 8.51 -14.38
C ALA A 732 13.57 8.43 -14.60
N LEU A 733 14.19 7.29 -14.31
CA LEU A 733 15.63 7.08 -14.58
C LEU A 733 16.00 7.27 -16.06
N LYS A 734 15.17 6.77 -16.99
CA LYS A 734 15.35 6.99 -18.44
C LYS A 734 15.23 8.47 -18.82
N SER A 735 14.26 9.17 -18.21
CA SER A 735 14.10 10.61 -18.41
C SER A 735 15.34 11.36 -17.91
N SER A 736 15.88 11.02 -16.75
CA SER A 736 17.10 11.65 -16.23
C SER A 736 18.32 11.37 -17.10
N LEU A 737 18.50 10.14 -17.59
CA LEU A 737 19.58 9.80 -18.52
C LEU A 737 19.49 10.60 -19.84
N THR A 738 18.28 10.89 -20.31
CA THR A 738 18.07 11.57 -21.61
C THR A 738 18.08 13.09 -21.48
N ASN A 739 17.31 13.63 -20.53
CA ASN A 739 17.01 15.06 -20.42
C ASN A 739 17.97 15.77 -19.46
N ASP A 740 18.19 15.20 -18.27
CA ASP A 740 18.97 15.86 -17.21
C ASP A 740 20.46 15.87 -17.58
N VAL A 741 20.98 14.75 -18.10
CA VAL A 741 22.36 14.67 -18.62
C VAL A 741 22.61 15.72 -19.70
N THR A 742 21.69 15.87 -20.65
CA THR A 742 21.81 16.87 -21.73
C THR A 742 21.81 18.29 -21.17
N THR A 743 20.88 18.59 -20.26
CA THR A 743 20.73 19.91 -19.62
C THR A 743 21.97 20.29 -18.81
N ILE A 744 22.50 19.34 -18.03
CA ILE A 744 23.68 19.56 -17.20
C ILE A 744 24.94 19.65 -18.05
N THR A 745 25.06 18.87 -19.13
CA THR A 745 26.17 19.01 -20.10
C THR A 745 26.18 20.39 -20.74
N GLY A 746 25.01 20.91 -21.13
CA GLY A 746 24.87 22.30 -21.61
C GLY A 746 25.30 23.32 -20.55
N SER A 747 25.00 23.06 -19.28
CA SER A 747 25.40 23.94 -18.18
C SER A 747 26.92 23.92 -17.94
N PHE A 748 27.56 22.75 -17.98
CA PHE A 748 29.02 22.62 -17.89
C PHE A 748 29.73 23.40 -18.99
N THR A 749 29.28 23.20 -20.23
CA THR A 749 29.91 23.82 -21.42
C THR A 749 29.70 25.33 -21.44
N ASN A 750 28.52 25.83 -21.07
CA ASN A 750 28.26 27.27 -20.95
C ASN A 750 29.17 27.93 -19.91
N SER A 751 29.34 27.30 -18.74
CA SER A 751 30.22 27.82 -17.67
C SER A 751 31.69 27.93 -18.15
N LEU A 752 32.20 26.90 -18.82
CA LEU A 752 33.54 26.92 -19.43
C LEU A 752 33.68 27.96 -20.55
N GLN A 753 32.69 28.05 -21.45
CA GLN A 753 32.69 28.99 -22.58
C GLN A 753 32.66 30.44 -22.11
N THR A 754 31.84 30.74 -21.10
CA THR A 754 31.79 32.08 -20.49
C THR A 754 33.16 32.50 -19.99
N ARG A 755 33.85 31.61 -19.25
CA ARG A 755 35.17 31.89 -18.69
C ARG A 755 36.26 32.04 -19.76
N THR A 756 36.29 31.13 -20.72
CA THR A 756 37.31 31.11 -21.77
C THR A 756 37.14 32.24 -22.79
N THR A 757 35.91 32.58 -23.15
CA THR A 757 35.60 33.73 -24.01
C THR A 757 35.98 35.05 -23.34
N ALA A 758 35.71 35.20 -22.04
CA ALA A 758 36.15 36.37 -21.28
C ALA A 758 37.68 36.51 -21.30
N LEU A 759 38.41 35.42 -21.03
CA LEU A 759 39.87 35.42 -21.10
C LEU A 759 40.40 35.82 -22.49
N ALA A 760 39.82 35.26 -23.56
CA ALA A 760 40.23 35.58 -24.92
C ALA A 760 39.99 37.05 -25.27
N ASN A 761 38.85 37.60 -24.87
CA ASN A 761 38.49 39.00 -25.05
C ASN A 761 39.41 39.94 -24.25
N ASP A 762 39.75 39.57 -23.01
CA ASP A 762 40.62 40.35 -22.14
C ASP A 762 42.03 40.46 -22.72
N ILE A 763 42.61 39.34 -23.21
CA ILE A 763 43.90 39.33 -23.91
C ILE A 763 43.84 40.15 -25.20
N GLY A 764 42.79 39.96 -26.00
CA GLY A 764 42.60 40.70 -27.25
C GLY A 764 42.50 42.22 -27.04
N THR A 765 41.81 42.64 -25.98
CA THR A 765 41.68 44.04 -25.57
C THR A 765 43.01 44.60 -25.09
N ALA A 766 43.74 43.87 -24.24
CA ALA A 766 45.02 44.30 -23.72
C ALA A 766 46.04 44.54 -24.84
N PHE A 767 46.19 43.60 -25.79
CA PHE A 767 47.09 43.80 -26.93
C PHE A 767 46.62 44.89 -27.91
N SER A 768 45.31 45.12 -28.02
CA SER A 768 44.78 46.23 -28.82
C SER A 768 45.14 47.58 -28.20
N SER A 769 45.09 47.68 -26.86
CA SER A 769 45.57 48.85 -26.12
C SER A 769 47.06 49.10 -26.38
N GLN A 770 47.90 48.06 -26.28
CA GLN A 770 49.34 48.17 -26.58
C GLN A 770 49.61 48.64 -28.02
N ALA A 771 48.84 48.13 -28.99
CA ALA A 771 48.96 48.53 -30.39
C ALA A 771 48.57 50.00 -30.62
N VAL A 772 47.53 50.49 -29.95
CA VAL A 772 47.12 51.90 -30.03
C VAL A 772 48.18 52.80 -29.40
N GLY A 773 48.64 52.47 -28.19
CA GLY A 773 49.69 53.23 -27.51
C GLY A 773 50.96 53.35 -28.34
N PHE A 774 51.44 52.23 -28.89
CA PHE A 774 52.61 52.23 -29.77
C PHE A 774 52.38 52.98 -31.08
N GLY A 775 51.17 52.95 -31.64
CA GLY A 775 50.83 53.70 -32.85
C GLY A 775 50.94 55.23 -32.67
N VAL A 776 50.56 55.73 -31.48
CA VAL A 776 50.75 57.14 -31.12
C VAL A 776 52.24 57.48 -31.04
N VAL A 777 53.02 56.71 -30.28
CA VAL A 777 54.48 56.87 -30.15
C VAL A 777 55.15 56.90 -31.52
N ARG A 778 54.82 55.95 -32.41
CA ARG A 778 55.38 55.87 -33.76
C ARG A 778 55.03 57.10 -34.60
N THR A 779 53.82 57.64 -34.46
CA THR A 779 53.41 58.87 -35.16
C THR A 779 54.23 60.07 -34.69
N THR A 780 54.43 60.20 -33.37
CA THR A 780 55.28 61.24 -32.78
C THR A 780 56.72 61.14 -33.26
N VAL A 781 57.31 59.93 -33.21
CA VAL A 781 58.68 59.67 -33.67
C VAL A 781 58.86 60.01 -35.16
N ASN A 782 57.88 59.67 -36.00
CA ASN A 782 57.92 60.01 -37.44
C ASN A 782 57.88 61.53 -37.70
N ALA A 783 57.32 62.32 -36.79
CA ALA A 783 57.29 63.78 -36.90
C ALA A 783 58.61 64.44 -36.44
N MET A 784 59.53 63.70 -35.82
CA MET A 784 60.81 64.21 -35.34
C MET A 784 61.80 64.43 -36.48
N THR A 785 61.94 65.67 -36.94
CA THR A 785 62.77 66.03 -38.10
C THR A 785 64.27 66.05 -37.81
N GLY A 786 64.68 66.28 -36.56
CA GLY A 786 66.08 66.40 -36.15
C GLY A 786 66.91 65.13 -36.30
N ILE A 787 66.28 63.95 -36.37
CA ILE A 787 66.96 62.66 -36.53
C ILE A 787 67.00 62.14 -37.97
N SER A 788 66.25 62.77 -38.89
CA SER A 788 66.03 62.24 -40.26
C SER A 788 67.31 62.15 -41.12
N GLY A 789 68.31 62.99 -40.85
CA GLY A 789 69.61 62.99 -41.54
C GLY A 789 70.66 62.06 -40.91
N ALA A 790 70.34 61.35 -39.83
CA ALA A 790 71.29 60.43 -39.19
C ALA A 790 71.48 59.16 -40.02
N THR A 791 72.72 58.69 -40.11
CA THR A 791 73.12 57.51 -40.90
C THR A 791 72.34 56.24 -40.51
N ALA A 792 72.11 56.01 -39.21
CA ALA A 792 71.38 54.86 -38.69
C ALA A 792 69.85 55.08 -38.54
N TYR A 793 69.29 56.16 -39.12
CA TYR A 793 67.86 56.45 -39.03
C TYR A 793 66.99 55.36 -39.68
N SER A 794 67.46 54.79 -40.80
CA SER A 794 66.76 53.69 -41.49
C SER A 794 66.71 52.39 -40.66
N ASP A 795 67.75 52.11 -39.87
CA ASP A 795 67.80 50.97 -38.97
C ASP A 795 66.81 51.14 -37.80
N LEU A 796 66.76 52.35 -37.21
CA LEU A 796 65.77 52.69 -36.17
C LEU A 796 64.33 52.55 -36.70
N GLN A 797 64.06 53.02 -37.92
CA GLN A 797 62.74 52.89 -38.53
C GLN A 797 62.37 51.44 -38.87
N SER A 798 63.36 50.63 -39.23
CA SER A 798 63.18 49.19 -39.44
C SER A 798 62.81 48.48 -38.15
N ALA A 799 63.48 48.82 -37.03
CA ALA A 799 63.14 48.31 -35.71
C ALA A 799 61.69 48.65 -35.33
N LEU A 800 61.30 49.93 -35.42
CA LEU A 800 59.93 50.38 -35.13
C LEU A 800 58.88 49.70 -36.03
N SER A 801 59.21 49.48 -37.31
CA SER A 801 58.32 48.78 -38.25
C SER A 801 58.15 47.29 -37.96
N SER A 802 59.17 46.64 -37.42
CA SER A 802 59.08 45.25 -36.97
C SER A 802 58.04 45.07 -35.86
N LEU A 803 57.99 46.01 -34.92
CA LEU A 803 57.03 46.00 -33.82
C LEU A 803 55.62 46.36 -34.28
N THR A 804 55.45 47.29 -35.22
CA THR A 804 54.14 47.56 -35.85
C THR A 804 53.59 46.32 -36.56
N SER A 805 54.46 45.53 -37.18
CA SER A 805 54.06 44.27 -37.81
C SER A 805 53.65 43.21 -36.77
N ALA A 806 54.37 43.15 -35.64
CA ALA A 806 54.03 42.28 -34.51
C ALA A 806 52.69 42.65 -33.86
N LEU A 807 52.39 43.95 -33.76
CA LEU A 807 51.14 44.51 -33.27
C LEU A 807 50.17 44.88 -34.41
N SER A 808 50.18 44.14 -35.52
CA SER A 808 49.20 44.37 -36.59
C SER A 808 47.84 43.77 -36.23
N VAL A 809 46.76 44.40 -36.70
CA VAL A 809 45.38 43.90 -36.49
C VAL A 809 45.23 42.48 -37.04
N ALA A 810 45.73 42.23 -38.25
CA ALA A 810 45.64 40.91 -38.90
C ALA A 810 46.28 39.79 -38.06
N ARG A 811 47.48 40.04 -37.50
CA ARG A 811 48.16 39.05 -36.64
C ARG A 811 47.40 38.82 -35.34
N ARG A 812 46.95 39.87 -34.65
CA ARG A 812 46.18 39.74 -33.41
C ARG A 812 44.89 38.95 -33.61
N VAL A 813 44.12 39.27 -34.67
CA VAL A 813 42.88 38.57 -34.99
C VAL A 813 43.14 37.08 -35.26
N SER A 814 44.16 36.75 -36.05
CA SER A 814 44.52 35.36 -36.34
C SER A 814 44.97 34.58 -35.09
N ALA A 815 45.79 35.20 -34.24
CA ALA A 815 46.28 34.58 -33.01
C ALA A 815 45.14 34.39 -31.98
N THR A 816 44.29 35.40 -31.77
CA THR A 816 43.11 35.30 -30.89
C THR A 816 42.11 34.26 -31.40
N SER A 817 41.90 34.15 -32.71
CA SER A 817 41.02 33.11 -33.28
C SER A 817 41.55 31.70 -33.01
N THR A 818 42.87 31.48 -33.14
CA THR A 818 43.49 30.17 -32.88
C THR A 818 43.35 29.78 -31.41
N MET A 819 43.60 30.74 -30.51
CA MET A 819 43.40 30.57 -29.07
C MET A 819 41.95 30.27 -28.72
N GLN A 820 40.98 31.00 -29.30
CA GLN A 820 39.55 30.75 -29.06
C GLN A 820 39.15 29.35 -29.52
N SER A 821 39.61 28.90 -30.71
CA SER A 821 39.33 27.54 -31.18
C SER A 821 39.90 26.46 -30.25
N ALA A 822 41.07 26.69 -29.64
CA ALA A 822 41.63 25.77 -28.66
C ALA A 822 40.80 25.73 -27.36
N PHE A 823 40.24 26.87 -26.93
CA PHE A 823 39.30 26.89 -25.80
C PHE A 823 37.96 26.21 -26.13
N ASP A 824 37.40 26.42 -27.32
CA ASP A 824 36.14 25.80 -27.76
C ASP A 824 36.25 24.26 -27.84
N ASP A 825 37.45 23.74 -28.12
CA ASP A 825 37.74 22.30 -28.15
C ASP A 825 37.65 21.64 -26.76
N ILE A 826 37.77 22.40 -25.66
CA ILE A 826 37.52 21.90 -24.30
C ILE A 826 36.07 21.44 -24.17
N SER A 827 35.13 22.33 -24.50
CA SER A 827 33.69 22.06 -24.42
C SER A 827 33.23 20.99 -25.41
N SER A 828 33.83 20.97 -26.60
CA SER A 828 33.56 19.96 -27.63
C SER A 828 34.02 18.56 -27.19
N GLY A 829 35.22 18.46 -26.62
CA GLY A 829 35.75 17.23 -26.06
C GLY A 829 34.90 16.70 -24.90
N LEU A 830 34.52 17.58 -23.98
CA LEU A 830 33.69 17.22 -22.82
C LEU A 830 32.32 16.68 -23.25
N THR A 831 31.63 17.38 -24.17
CA THR A 831 30.34 16.94 -24.72
C THR A 831 30.46 15.57 -25.37
N THR A 832 31.54 15.34 -26.15
CA THR A 832 31.79 14.05 -26.80
C THR A 832 31.97 12.92 -25.79
N LEU A 833 32.74 13.14 -24.72
CA LEU A 833 32.93 12.16 -23.67
C LEU A 833 31.61 11.84 -22.95
N ILE A 834 30.87 12.86 -22.51
CA ILE A 834 29.61 12.64 -21.77
C ILE A 834 28.59 11.90 -22.64
N ASN A 835 28.46 12.26 -23.92
CA ASN A 835 27.57 11.55 -24.84
C ASN A 835 27.99 10.09 -25.07
N THR A 836 29.30 9.81 -25.10
CA THR A 836 29.82 8.45 -25.20
C THR A 836 29.49 7.63 -23.96
N LEU A 837 29.67 8.24 -22.77
CA LEU A 837 29.35 7.58 -21.50
C LEU A 837 27.83 7.34 -21.37
N SER A 838 26.99 8.34 -21.64
CA SER A 838 25.54 8.22 -21.48
C SER A 838 24.92 7.23 -22.47
N SER A 839 25.38 7.22 -23.73
CA SER A 839 24.89 6.27 -24.74
C SER A 839 25.28 4.81 -24.47
N SER A 840 26.29 4.57 -23.62
CA SER A 840 26.68 3.22 -23.20
C SER A 840 25.80 2.62 -22.09
N VAL A 841 24.93 3.43 -21.48
CA VAL A 841 24.07 3.00 -20.36
C VAL A 841 22.68 2.59 -20.86
N SER A 842 22.30 1.35 -20.60
CA SER A 842 20.90 0.91 -20.69
C SER A 842 20.30 0.86 -19.28
N VAL A 843 19.32 1.73 -19.00
CA VAL A 843 18.61 1.73 -17.70
C VAL A 843 17.85 0.41 -17.49
N VAL A 844 17.23 -0.13 -18.54
CA VAL A 844 16.39 -1.33 -18.45
C VAL A 844 17.20 -2.62 -18.29
N ASP A 845 18.46 -2.62 -18.73
CA ASP A 845 19.39 -3.76 -18.62
C ASP A 845 20.45 -3.56 -17.53
N ASN A 846 20.42 -2.43 -16.81
CA ASN A 846 21.40 -2.15 -15.77
C ASN A 846 21.22 -3.15 -14.60
N PRO A 847 22.27 -3.89 -14.19
CA PRO A 847 22.13 -4.91 -13.16
C PRO A 847 21.60 -4.41 -11.82
N LEU A 848 21.98 -3.20 -11.39
CA LEU A 848 21.50 -2.61 -10.15
C LEU A 848 20.03 -2.19 -10.25
N THR A 849 19.63 -1.58 -11.37
CA THR A 849 18.22 -1.25 -11.63
C THR A 849 17.37 -2.53 -11.67
N VAL A 850 17.83 -3.56 -12.37
CA VAL A 850 17.13 -4.86 -12.44
C VAL A 850 17.02 -5.48 -11.05
N LEU A 851 18.10 -5.51 -10.26
CA LEU A 851 18.07 -6.05 -8.89
C LEU A 851 17.08 -5.29 -8.00
N LEU A 852 17.05 -3.97 -8.08
CA LEU A 852 16.11 -3.13 -7.32
C LEU A 852 14.64 -3.41 -7.71
N ILE A 853 14.34 -3.51 -9.01
CA ILE A 853 12.99 -3.85 -9.48
C ILE A 853 12.64 -5.28 -9.10
N ASP A 854 13.58 -6.21 -9.22
CA ASP A 854 13.37 -7.61 -8.82
C ASP A 854 13.14 -7.73 -7.31
N THR A 855 13.72 -6.85 -6.48
CA THR A 855 13.47 -6.81 -5.04
C THR A 855 12.03 -6.35 -4.73
N LEU A 856 11.50 -5.38 -5.49
CA LEU A 856 10.11 -4.92 -5.35
C LEU A 856 9.11 -5.96 -5.88
N MET A 857 9.36 -6.47 -7.09
CA MET A 857 8.48 -7.37 -7.81
C MET A 857 8.55 -8.81 -7.31
N GLY A 858 9.69 -9.23 -6.77
CA GLY A 858 9.85 -10.46 -6.01
C GLY A 858 8.75 -10.59 -4.96
N ASN A 859 8.45 -9.47 -4.29
CA ASN A 859 7.51 -9.40 -3.17
C ASN A 859 7.84 -10.46 -2.10
N ASP A 860 9.14 -10.76 -1.97
CA ASP A 860 9.68 -11.63 -0.95
C ASP A 860 9.70 -10.88 0.40
N GLU A 861 10.18 -11.55 1.45
CA GLU A 861 10.01 -11.18 2.86
C GLU A 861 10.16 -9.66 3.16
N TYR A 862 11.23 -9.00 2.69
CA TYR A 862 11.46 -7.57 2.92
C TYR A 862 11.45 -6.72 1.64
N GLY A 863 10.97 -7.26 0.52
CA GLY A 863 11.13 -6.67 -0.81
C GLY A 863 10.69 -5.21 -0.92
N ARG A 864 9.47 -4.89 -0.48
CA ARG A 864 8.96 -3.51 -0.50
C ARG A 864 9.74 -2.56 0.40
N TYR A 865 10.18 -3.02 1.58
CA TYR A 865 10.97 -2.21 2.50
C TYR A 865 12.34 -1.88 1.90
N CYS A 866 13.05 -2.89 1.39
CA CYS A 866 14.39 -2.73 0.82
C CYS A 866 14.37 -1.92 -0.48
N TYR A 867 13.34 -2.08 -1.32
CA TYR A 867 13.12 -1.19 -2.45
C TYR A 867 13.04 0.27 -2.01
N GLN A 868 12.21 0.59 -1.00
CA GLN A 868 12.09 1.98 -0.51
C GLN A 868 13.37 2.48 0.19
N LYS A 869 14.16 1.57 0.80
CA LYS A 869 15.48 1.87 1.40
C LYS A 869 16.53 2.28 0.37
N TYR A 870 16.47 1.74 -0.85
CA TYR A 870 17.52 1.86 -1.86
C TYR A 870 17.14 2.56 -3.16
N LYS A 871 15.85 2.76 -3.47
CA LYS A 871 15.44 3.38 -4.75
C LYS A 871 16.01 4.79 -4.95
N GLU A 872 16.04 5.58 -3.88
CA GLU A 872 16.52 6.97 -3.90
C GLU A 872 18.04 7.05 -3.85
N PRO A 873 18.77 6.20 -3.08
CA PRO A 873 20.20 6.03 -3.25
C PRO A 873 20.64 5.64 -4.67
N VAL A 874 19.87 4.81 -5.37
CA VAL A 874 20.14 4.46 -6.78
C VAL A 874 19.93 5.67 -7.69
N GLU A 875 18.84 6.44 -7.50
CA GLU A 875 18.62 7.70 -8.24
C GLU A 875 19.74 8.72 -7.96
N ALA A 876 20.22 8.80 -6.72
CA ALA A 876 21.29 9.70 -6.30
C ALA A 876 22.65 9.41 -6.97
N LEU A 877 22.82 8.28 -7.67
CA LEU A 877 24.00 8.03 -8.52
C LEU A 877 24.13 9.05 -9.66
N PHE A 878 23.00 9.51 -10.23
CA PHE A 878 23.01 10.58 -11.22
C PHE A 878 23.50 11.89 -10.60
N ASP A 879 22.94 12.24 -9.45
CA ASP A 879 23.31 13.43 -8.70
C ASP A 879 24.79 13.44 -8.30
N MET A 880 25.32 12.31 -7.81
CA MET A 880 26.75 12.16 -7.51
C MET A 880 27.63 12.34 -8.75
N SER A 881 27.18 11.85 -9.92
CA SER A 881 27.88 12.04 -11.19
C SER A 881 27.90 13.52 -11.59
N PHE A 882 26.77 14.22 -11.44
CA PHE A 882 26.63 15.63 -11.78
C PHE A 882 27.47 16.53 -10.86
N ASP A 883 27.46 16.27 -9.56
CA ASP A 883 28.26 17.00 -8.59
C ASP A 883 29.75 16.75 -8.77
N GLY A 884 30.13 15.49 -9.05
CA GLY A 884 31.51 15.15 -9.41
C GLY A 884 31.96 15.90 -10.67
N GLY A 885 31.09 15.97 -11.69
CA GLY A 885 31.32 16.75 -12.91
C GLY A 885 31.50 18.24 -12.61
N TRP A 886 30.62 18.85 -11.83
CA TRP A 886 30.75 20.26 -11.42
C TRP A 886 32.04 20.51 -10.63
N MET A 887 32.42 19.62 -9.72
CA MET A 887 33.70 19.72 -9.02
C MET A 887 34.89 19.73 -10.00
N CYS A 888 34.83 18.94 -11.08
CA CYS A 888 35.86 18.96 -12.13
C CYS A 888 35.89 20.31 -12.86
N ILE A 889 34.73 20.84 -13.24
CA ILE A 889 34.60 22.14 -13.94
C ILE A 889 35.12 23.28 -13.07
N ASP A 890 34.69 23.34 -11.82
CA ASP A 890 35.04 24.42 -10.89
C ASP A 890 36.55 24.44 -10.59
N LYS A 891 37.18 23.26 -10.46
CA LYS A 891 38.64 23.14 -10.35
C LYS A 891 39.35 23.69 -11.58
N GLU A 892 38.81 23.46 -12.77
CA GLU A 892 39.43 23.92 -14.01
C GLU A 892 39.22 25.42 -14.23
N ILE A 893 38.07 25.98 -13.84
CA ILE A 893 37.84 27.43 -13.86
C ILE A 893 38.88 28.17 -13.01
N VAL A 894 39.20 27.65 -11.82
CA VAL A 894 40.25 28.23 -10.96
C VAL A 894 41.62 28.21 -11.65
N ARG A 895 41.96 27.13 -12.37
CA ARG A 895 43.21 27.08 -13.16
C ARG A 895 43.23 28.11 -14.29
N LEU A 896 42.11 28.28 -14.99
CA LEU A 896 41.96 29.33 -16.01
C LEU A 896 42.05 30.75 -15.43
N MET A 897 41.71 30.94 -14.15
CA MET A 897 41.96 32.18 -13.42
C MET A 897 43.44 32.42 -13.19
N HIS A 898 44.18 31.40 -12.75
CA HIS A 898 45.63 31.51 -12.60
C HIS A 898 46.35 31.74 -13.94
N LEU A 899 45.91 31.08 -15.01
CA LEU A 899 46.38 31.32 -16.36
C LEU A 899 46.20 32.79 -16.74
N GLN A 900 45.00 33.35 -16.55
CA GLN A 900 44.74 34.76 -16.83
C GLN A 900 45.74 35.67 -16.13
N THR A 901 45.93 35.50 -14.81
CA THR A 901 46.89 36.31 -14.05
C THR A 901 48.32 36.19 -14.61
N ALA A 902 48.77 34.98 -14.94
CA ALA A 902 50.11 34.77 -15.48
C ALA A 902 50.30 35.45 -16.85
N LEU A 903 49.31 35.37 -17.73
CA LEU A 903 49.37 36.00 -19.05
C LEU A 903 49.39 37.53 -18.94
N PHE A 904 48.62 38.11 -18.04
CA PHE A 904 48.61 39.57 -17.82
C PHE A 904 49.95 40.10 -17.29
N LEU A 905 50.66 39.36 -16.44
CA LEU A 905 52.02 39.73 -16.01
C LEU A 905 53.01 39.82 -17.20
N ILE A 906 52.87 38.93 -18.19
CA ILE A 906 53.69 38.99 -19.41
C ILE A 906 53.30 40.20 -20.27
N ILE A 907 52.00 40.49 -20.37
CA ILE A 907 51.49 41.66 -21.11
C ILE A 907 51.96 42.97 -20.47
N ASP A 908 51.98 43.06 -19.15
CA ASP A 908 52.51 44.22 -18.42
C ASP A 908 54.01 44.40 -18.71
N GLN A 909 54.77 43.30 -18.77
CA GLN A 909 56.18 43.33 -19.14
C GLN A 909 56.41 43.79 -20.60
N ILE A 910 55.44 43.57 -21.49
CA ILE A 910 55.45 44.11 -22.86
C ILE A 910 55.23 45.62 -22.84
N ALA A 911 54.33 46.12 -22.00
CA ALA A 911 54.08 47.57 -21.87
C ALA A 911 55.35 48.33 -21.46
N ILE A 912 56.13 47.77 -20.53
CA ILE A 912 57.42 48.34 -20.08
C ILE A 912 58.43 48.45 -21.24
N ASP A 913 58.44 47.49 -22.18
CA ASP A 913 59.33 47.56 -23.35
C ASP A 913 59.02 48.77 -24.26
N LEU A 914 57.84 49.38 -24.12
CA LEU A 914 57.31 50.44 -24.99
C LEU A 914 57.34 51.84 -24.37
N GLU A 915 57.45 51.95 -23.04
CA GLU A 915 57.18 53.18 -22.29
C GLU A 915 58.12 54.34 -22.64
N ASP A 916 59.42 54.07 -22.81
CA ASP A 916 60.46 55.09 -22.96
C ASP A 916 60.82 55.43 -24.41
N ILE A 917 60.15 54.85 -25.40
CA ILE A 917 60.54 55.00 -26.82
C ILE A 917 60.51 56.47 -27.26
N GLU A 918 59.43 57.18 -26.96
CA GLU A 918 59.26 58.58 -27.36
C GLU A 918 60.28 59.50 -26.66
N SER A 919 60.47 59.32 -25.36
CA SER A 919 61.35 60.16 -24.54
C SER A 919 62.82 60.00 -24.97
N GLN A 920 63.28 58.77 -25.17
CA GLN A 920 64.67 58.50 -25.55
C GLN A 920 64.98 58.94 -26.99
N ILE A 921 64.09 58.70 -27.94
CA ILE A 921 64.27 59.18 -29.32
C ILE A 921 64.17 60.71 -29.37
N GLY A 922 63.33 61.32 -28.53
CA GLY A 922 63.22 62.77 -28.37
C GLY A 922 64.52 63.47 -27.95
N VAL A 923 65.36 62.80 -27.14
CA VAL A 923 66.70 63.29 -26.80
C VAL A 923 67.57 63.41 -28.06
N CYS A 924 67.62 62.38 -28.90
CA CYS A 924 68.36 62.42 -30.15
C CYS A 924 67.82 63.50 -31.10
N ASN A 925 66.50 63.67 -31.17
CA ASN A 925 65.86 64.72 -31.97
C ASN A 925 66.30 66.13 -31.54
N THR A 926 66.36 66.38 -30.23
CA THR A 926 66.83 67.67 -29.69
C THR A 926 68.29 67.95 -30.06
N LEU A 927 69.15 66.94 -29.99
CA LEU A 927 70.55 67.05 -30.44
C LEU A 927 70.66 67.39 -31.93
N GLY A 928 69.83 66.75 -32.76
CA GLY A 928 69.79 66.98 -34.19
C GLY A 928 69.30 68.38 -34.57
N LEU A 929 68.24 68.87 -33.92
CA LEU A 929 67.74 70.24 -34.10
C LEU A 929 68.78 71.30 -33.71
N ALA A 930 69.63 71.01 -32.72
CA ALA A 930 70.75 71.85 -32.32
C ALA A 930 72.01 71.71 -33.22
N SER A 931 71.93 70.94 -34.31
CA SER A 931 73.07 70.63 -35.20
C SER A 931 74.28 70.02 -34.48
N ASN A 932 74.04 69.25 -33.42
CA ASN A 932 75.10 68.60 -32.65
C ASN A 932 75.64 67.36 -33.40
N SER A 933 76.96 67.24 -33.50
CA SER A 933 77.62 66.11 -34.17
C SER A 933 77.28 64.74 -33.57
N ASN A 934 76.82 64.68 -32.32
CA ASN A 934 76.50 63.44 -31.60
C ASN A 934 75.16 62.80 -32.01
N VAL A 935 74.34 63.44 -32.84
CA VAL A 935 73.04 62.88 -33.28
C VAL A 935 73.20 61.52 -33.97
N ASN A 936 74.24 61.34 -34.79
CA ASN A 936 74.53 60.06 -35.46
C ASN A 936 74.83 58.94 -34.45
N ALA A 937 75.66 59.22 -33.44
CA ALA A 937 75.97 58.26 -32.39
C ALA A 937 74.74 57.93 -31.53
N CYS A 938 73.92 58.94 -31.22
CA CYS A 938 72.67 58.79 -30.47
C CYS A 938 71.67 57.87 -31.20
N VAL A 939 71.37 58.16 -32.47
CA VAL A 939 70.44 57.36 -33.28
C VAL A 939 71.00 55.95 -33.52
N SER A 940 72.30 55.80 -33.74
CA SER A 940 72.93 54.46 -33.90
C SER A 940 72.85 53.63 -32.62
N ALA A 941 73.02 54.24 -31.44
CA ALA A 941 72.90 53.55 -30.16
C ALA A 941 71.45 53.09 -29.90
N LEU A 942 70.46 53.96 -30.16
CA LEU A 942 69.05 53.60 -30.02
C LEU A 942 68.62 52.55 -31.04
N ALA A 943 69.05 52.63 -32.30
CA ALA A 943 68.77 51.61 -33.31
C ALA A 943 69.33 50.23 -32.91
N GLY A 944 70.56 50.21 -32.37
CA GLY A 944 71.21 49.01 -31.85
C GLY A 944 70.55 48.44 -30.59
N TYR A 945 69.94 49.27 -29.76
CA TYR A 945 69.20 48.85 -28.55
C TYR A 945 67.79 48.34 -28.88
N TYR A 946 67.02 49.09 -29.69
CA TYR A 946 65.62 48.78 -29.96
C TYR A 946 65.42 47.58 -30.90
N SER A 947 66.36 47.30 -31.81
CA SER A 947 66.28 46.10 -32.66
C SER A 947 66.18 44.79 -31.86
N PRO A 948 67.12 44.47 -30.95
CA PRO A 948 67.02 43.26 -30.13
C PRO A 948 65.88 43.33 -29.10
N LEU A 949 65.56 44.50 -28.55
CA LEU A 949 64.43 44.66 -27.62
C LEU A 949 63.11 44.28 -28.31
N PHE A 950 62.81 44.83 -29.49
CA PHE A 950 61.54 44.54 -30.17
C PHE A 950 61.47 43.12 -30.74
N ALA A 951 62.60 42.50 -31.06
CA ALA A 951 62.65 41.07 -31.35
C ALA A 951 62.22 40.25 -30.12
N ALA A 952 62.70 40.61 -28.92
CA ALA A 952 62.27 39.98 -27.67
C ALA A 952 60.80 40.29 -27.33
N THR A 953 60.33 41.53 -27.53
CA THR A 953 58.92 41.90 -27.34
C THR A 953 58.00 41.08 -28.24
N ARG A 954 58.37 40.86 -29.50
CA ARG A 954 57.64 39.97 -30.41
C ARG A 954 57.57 38.53 -29.88
N GLN A 955 58.66 38.00 -29.34
CA GLN A 955 58.67 36.68 -28.72
C GLN A 955 57.75 36.62 -27.49
N LYS A 956 57.70 37.68 -26.66
CA LYS A 956 56.76 37.76 -25.54
C LYS A 956 55.30 37.75 -26.01
N ILE A 957 54.97 38.46 -27.10
CA ILE A 957 53.61 38.45 -27.69
C ILE A 957 53.25 37.03 -28.14
N ASP A 958 54.15 36.35 -28.87
CA ASP A 958 53.89 34.99 -29.35
C ASP A 958 53.75 34.00 -28.19
N LEU A 959 54.58 34.16 -27.14
CA LEU A 959 54.54 33.34 -25.93
C LEU A 959 53.18 33.42 -25.21
N VAL A 960 52.54 34.59 -25.14
CA VAL A 960 51.21 34.72 -24.51
C VAL A 960 50.18 33.84 -25.20
N TYR A 961 50.12 33.88 -26.54
CA TYR A 961 49.18 33.06 -27.32
C TYR A 961 49.54 31.57 -27.28
N GLU A 962 50.83 31.23 -27.29
CA GLU A 962 51.32 29.86 -27.17
C GLU A 962 50.95 29.25 -25.82
N ILE A 963 51.22 29.94 -24.70
CA ILE A 963 50.85 29.47 -23.36
C ILE A 963 49.34 29.27 -23.26
N ALA A 964 48.54 30.22 -23.74
CA ALA A 964 47.08 30.10 -23.69
C ALA A 964 46.56 28.89 -24.49
N THR A 965 47.10 28.66 -25.69
CA THR A 965 46.72 27.52 -26.55
C THR A 965 47.13 26.19 -25.95
N ASN A 966 48.37 26.09 -25.44
CA ASN A 966 48.89 24.88 -24.81
C ASN A 966 48.14 24.54 -23.53
N GLU A 967 47.82 25.55 -22.71
CA GLU A 967 47.05 25.35 -21.48
C GLU A 967 45.61 24.94 -21.79
N ALA A 968 44.98 25.45 -22.86
CA ALA A 968 43.65 24.98 -23.28
C ALA A 968 43.63 23.47 -23.59
N VAL A 969 44.66 22.96 -24.30
CA VAL A 969 44.83 21.52 -24.57
C VAL A 969 45.01 20.74 -23.26
N ALA A 970 45.82 21.25 -22.34
CA ALA A 970 46.04 20.62 -21.04
C ALA A 970 44.75 20.61 -20.18
N SER A 971 43.99 21.71 -20.17
CA SER A 971 42.68 21.84 -19.52
C SER A 971 41.70 20.79 -20.02
N LYS A 972 41.59 20.63 -21.35
CA LYS A 972 40.77 19.57 -21.96
C LYS A 972 41.12 18.20 -21.40
N GLN A 973 42.41 17.81 -21.47
CA GLN A 973 42.83 16.48 -21.02
C GLN A 973 42.57 16.25 -19.52
N ARG A 974 42.84 17.25 -18.68
CA ARG A 974 42.57 17.16 -17.23
C ARG A 974 41.09 17.01 -16.93
N LEU A 975 40.22 17.72 -17.64
CA LEU A 975 38.76 17.58 -17.49
C LEU A 975 38.29 16.20 -17.93
N LEU A 976 38.73 15.72 -19.10
CA LEU A 976 38.35 14.39 -19.60
C LEU A 976 38.74 13.28 -18.61
N ILE A 977 39.97 13.33 -18.07
CA ILE A 977 40.42 12.39 -17.04
C ILE A 977 39.58 12.51 -15.76
N CYS A 978 39.28 13.73 -15.32
CA CYS A 978 38.48 13.96 -14.12
C CYS A 978 37.06 13.37 -14.25
N PHE A 979 36.39 13.60 -15.39
CA PHE A 979 35.07 13.03 -15.67
C PHE A 979 35.11 11.50 -15.76
N GLN A 980 36.17 10.92 -16.33
CA GLN A 980 36.35 9.47 -16.35
C GLN A 980 36.50 8.89 -14.94
N LEU A 981 37.24 9.58 -14.05
CA LEU A 981 37.39 9.17 -12.64
C LEU A 981 36.07 9.28 -11.87
N VAL A 982 35.28 10.33 -12.11
CA VAL A 982 33.93 10.48 -11.53
C VAL A 982 33.05 9.31 -11.98
N ASN A 983 33.07 8.99 -13.29
CA ASN A 983 32.32 7.85 -13.81
C ASN A 983 32.75 6.53 -13.14
N LEU A 984 34.04 6.31 -12.91
CA LEU A 984 34.53 5.11 -12.22
C LEU A 984 34.12 5.06 -10.74
N ASP A 985 34.17 6.18 -10.01
CA ASP A 985 33.68 6.22 -8.62
C ASP A 985 32.21 5.82 -8.54
N VAL A 986 31.37 6.40 -9.40
CA VAL A 986 29.93 6.13 -9.39
C VAL A 986 29.61 4.73 -9.92
N SER A 987 30.04 4.40 -11.14
CA SER A 987 29.64 3.16 -11.83
C SER A 987 30.27 1.88 -11.26
N VAL A 988 31.37 2.00 -10.50
CA VAL A 988 32.05 0.85 -9.91
C VAL A 988 31.90 0.83 -8.39
N ILE A 989 32.34 1.89 -7.70
CA ILE A 989 32.44 1.87 -6.23
C ILE A 989 31.05 2.05 -5.61
N GLN A 990 30.30 3.08 -6.01
CA GLN A 990 28.98 3.35 -5.42
C GLN A 990 27.96 2.30 -5.83
N VAL A 991 27.97 1.85 -7.09
CA VAL A 991 27.11 0.75 -7.56
C VAL A 991 27.37 -0.54 -6.79
N ALA A 992 28.63 -0.90 -6.54
CA ALA A 992 28.95 -2.11 -5.77
C ALA A 992 28.45 -2.02 -4.33
N ALA A 993 28.66 -0.88 -3.65
CA ALA A 993 28.20 -0.67 -2.27
C ALA A 993 26.66 -0.76 -2.16
N ILE A 994 25.93 -0.14 -3.10
CA ILE A 994 24.47 -0.21 -3.11
C ILE A 994 23.99 -1.63 -3.42
N THR A 995 24.64 -2.33 -4.35
CA THR A 995 24.29 -3.72 -4.72
C THR A 995 24.46 -4.66 -3.54
N GLU A 996 25.57 -4.55 -2.80
CA GLU A 996 25.84 -5.32 -1.61
C GLU A 996 24.80 -5.04 -0.51
N GLY A 997 24.58 -3.77 -0.19
CA GLY A 997 23.60 -3.38 0.82
C GLY A 997 22.17 -3.82 0.48
N LEU A 998 21.74 -3.63 -0.79
CA LEU A 998 20.44 -4.09 -1.25
C LEU A 998 20.28 -5.61 -1.12
N THR A 999 21.34 -6.37 -1.44
CA THR A 999 21.34 -7.83 -1.28
C THR A 999 21.21 -8.22 0.19
N ILE A 1000 21.97 -7.59 1.09
CA ILE A 1000 21.91 -7.83 2.54
C ILE A 1000 20.51 -7.49 3.08
N CYS A 1001 19.95 -6.34 2.70
CA CYS A 1001 18.60 -5.95 3.09
C CYS A 1001 17.56 -6.95 2.59
N SER A 1002 17.64 -7.39 1.33
CA SER A 1002 16.66 -8.33 0.77
C SER A 1002 16.57 -9.64 1.56
N GLN A 1003 17.68 -10.05 2.20
CA GLN A 1003 17.78 -11.25 3.02
C GLN A 1003 17.43 -11.02 4.49
N ASN A 1004 17.89 -9.92 5.08
CA ASN A 1004 17.85 -9.70 6.54
C ASN A 1004 16.94 -8.55 6.98
N GLY A 1005 16.33 -7.85 6.03
CA GLY A 1005 15.48 -6.69 6.26
C GLY A 1005 16.18 -5.61 7.09
N PRO A 1006 15.51 -5.04 8.11
CA PRO A 1006 16.05 -3.95 8.93
C PRO A 1006 17.16 -4.37 9.90
N ASN A 1007 17.42 -5.68 10.02
CA ASN A 1007 18.50 -6.21 10.86
C ASN A 1007 19.78 -6.49 10.06
N GLY A 1008 19.79 -6.16 8.77
CA GLY A 1008 21.00 -6.18 7.94
C GLY A 1008 22.08 -5.26 8.51
N THR A 1009 23.35 -5.63 8.34
CA THR A 1009 24.52 -4.85 8.77
C THR A 1009 25.06 -3.94 7.65
N ASP A 1010 24.18 -3.47 6.78
CA ASP A 1010 24.49 -2.79 5.50
C ASP A 1010 24.83 -1.30 5.61
#